data_AF-A0A1F8NSD0-F1
#
_entry.id   AF-A0A1F8NSD0-F1
#
_cell.length_a   1.000
_cell.length_b   1.000
_cell.length_c   1.000
_cell.angle_alpha   90.00
_cell.angle_beta   90.00
_cell.angle_gamma   90.00
#
_symmetry.space_group_name_H-M   'P 1'
#
loop_
_entity.id
_entity.type
_entity.pdbx_description
1 polymer ?
#
loop_
_entity_poly.entity_id
_entity_poly.type
_entity_poly.pdbx_seq_one_letter_code
_entity_poly.pdbx_strand_id
1 'polypeptide(L)'
;MRHIQTDILVIGGGATGTGILRDLAMRGYKCLLVERRDLAYGTTGRFHGLLHSGGRYVVNDPLAARDCIEENRILRRIMPQCIEDTGGFFVLTPQDDPTYVPLFLNGCHAVGIPVETIAIRQMLKQEPLLDPKIQQCFHVSDASADSFLATDLNAESARQHGAQILTYHEVINLTTRLHSSAHLPSVKGALCHDLVKDEDVQIDADLVVNASGAWVGKIANMVDINLQMLPGKGTLVALNHRVVNTVINRCKLPSDGDILVPAHTVAIMGTTDIRTADPDHYSIEPWEIRLMLDEGEKIIPLFKQFRILRAWAGIRPLIHEGYPNLNRDISRSFTLLDHKDRDGVDGFITITGGKWTTYRKMAEVTVDLIGERFKVNRLCRTHLEILPSKHEANNHHLYLGGRLKEVENEASYGQLVCECELTTQDEVVQAIIQANARTIDDIRRDVRLGMGPCQGAYCAFRVAGMLHDLRHPPIEETNVSLRDFLQERWKGNLPVLWGQQLRQERFNELVYINNLNADNLPGENESKLAPEHYSRLVDGNNHPLVKSLTPAIHRNIPSVSQPTDVVVIGAGLSGLIAAWQACIGGLKVQVITKGWGATYWSSGCIDILGYKPPNFSQPIKSPGIFLEEFIKSTPDHPYARVGVETLEKAVISFLNLCRESDYPYYGSLNTNLYLPTALGTLRPTCLAPMTMTAGDASQPSPMLIVGFSQFHDFYPSMVADNLNKQGILARDISLDLESLHIRKFVSGSVLARLFDDPEFRQEVIDVLKPKLGNVGRVGFPAVLGLNKTAQALQHLETALGIPVFEIPGLPPSIPGIRLHNMIFAAIENHHGSIFNGMSVSSASTDNNLVTTIWSDAAARQKSHPAKYYVLATGGILGGGITTDENGDAQESIFGFPIDVTQIRSQWFQDNFLAQESHPIHSAGLDVNPELHPITNGEQVIYQNLYAVGSVLGNCDPIRERSLEGIALATGFKVGENLSQRAIL
;
A
#
# COMPACT_ATOMS: atom_id res chain seq x y z
N MET A 1 -4.57 38.90 -0.13
CA MET A 1 -5.81 38.33 -0.67
C MET A 1 -5.80 38.51 -2.18
N ARG A 2 -5.70 37.41 -2.92
CA ARG A 2 -5.75 37.40 -4.39
C ARG A 2 -7.21 37.55 -4.84
N HIS A 3 -7.47 38.30 -5.91
CA HIS A 3 -8.81 38.47 -6.47
C HIS A 3 -8.89 37.86 -7.88
N ILE A 4 -9.92 37.08 -8.15
CA ILE A 4 -10.20 36.47 -9.46
C ILE A 4 -11.63 36.80 -9.86
N GLN A 5 -11.87 37.04 -11.15
CA GLN A 5 -13.20 37.29 -11.70
C GLN A 5 -13.53 36.29 -12.80
N THR A 6 -14.71 35.68 -12.73
CA THR A 6 -15.24 34.71 -13.70
C THR A 6 -16.72 35.00 -13.97
N ASP A 7 -17.31 34.49 -15.06
CA ASP A 7 -18.77 34.59 -15.24
C ASP A 7 -19.45 33.56 -14.34
N ILE A 8 -18.90 32.34 -14.32
CA ILE A 8 -19.47 31.21 -13.59
C ILE A 8 -18.38 30.54 -12.74
N LEU A 9 -18.69 30.33 -11.46
CA LEU A 9 -17.87 29.56 -10.53
C LEU A 9 -18.53 28.19 -10.29
N VAL A 10 -17.79 27.11 -10.50
CA VAL A 10 -18.21 25.73 -10.19
C VAL A 10 -17.48 25.27 -8.92
N ILE A 11 -18.22 24.79 -7.93
CA ILE A 11 -17.68 24.26 -6.68
C ILE A 11 -17.72 22.74 -6.70
N GLY A 12 -16.55 22.09 -6.62
CA GLY A 12 -16.37 20.64 -6.60
C GLY A 12 -15.76 20.08 -7.89
N GLY A 13 -14.63 19.39 -7.78
CA GLY A 13 -13.83 18.78 -8.85
C GLY A 13 -14.04 17.28 -9.04
N GLY A 14 -15.22 16.76 -8.72
CA GLY A 14 -15.66 15.41 -9.10
C GLY A 14 -16.20 15.36 -10.54
N ALA A 15 -16.66 14.18 -10.99
CA ALA A 15 -17.16 13.98 -12.35
C ALA A 15 -18.28 14.96 -12.76
N THR A 16 -19.21 15.26 -11.84
CA THR A 16 -20.29 16.24 -12.10
C THR A 16 -19.72 17.64 -12.35
N GLY A 17 -18.82 18.12 -11.48
CA GLY A 17 -18.28 19.47 -11.59
C GLY A 17 -17.35 19.65 -12.78
N THR A 18 -16.48 18.69 -13.08
CA THR A 18 -15.62 18.75 -14.28
C THR A 18 -16.44 18.61 -15.57
N GLY A 19 -17.50 17.80 -15.57
CA GLY A 19 -18.46 17.73 -16.68
C GLY A 19 -19.19 19.05 -16.93
N ILE A 20 -19.65 19.73 -15.87
CA ILE A 20 -20.28 21.07 -15.96
C ILE A 20 -19.28 22.08 -16.48
N LEU A 21 -18.07 22.10 -15.92
CA LEU A 21 -17.02 23.03 -16.35
C LEU A 21 -16.70 22.86 -17.84
N ARG A 22 -16.58 21.61 -18.30
CA ARG A 22 -16.36 21.28 -19.70
C ARG A 22 -17.48 21.82 -20.59
N ASP A 23 -18.75 21.55 -20.25
CA ASP A 23 -19.87 22.03 -21.06
C ASP A 23 -19.95 23.57 -21.07
N LEU A 24 -19.75 24.22 -19.92
CA LEU A 24 -19.67 25.68 -19.83
C LEU A 24 -18.58 26.26 -20.74
N ALA A 25 -17.37 25.70 -20.69
CA ALA A 25 -16.24 26.16 -21.50
C ALA A 25 -16.50 25.95 -22.99
N MET A 26 -17.03 24.78 -23.38
CA MET A 26 -17.39 24.47 -24.77
C MET A 26 -18.51 25.37 -25.31
N ARG A 27 -19.39 25.86 -24.43
CA ARG A 27 -20.40 26.86 -24.75
C ARG A 27 -19.88 28.29 -24.58
N GLY A 28 -18.59 28.51 -24.35
CA GLY A 28 -17.92 29.81 -24.41
C GLY A 28 -18.22 30.75 -23.24
N TYR A 29 -18.50 30.22 -22.05
CA TYR A 29 -18.54 31.00 -20.81
C TYR A 29 -17.14 31.15 -20.21
N LYS A 30 -16.84 32.29 -19.58
CA LYS A 30 -15.66 32.38 -18.72
C LYS A 30 -15.99 31.65 -17.41
N CYS A 31 -15.44 30.46 -17.23
CA CYS A 31 -15.74 29.62 -16.09
C CYS A 31 -14.49 29.22 -15.31
N LEU A 32 -14.67 29.05 -14.01
CA LEU A 32 -13.64 28.63 -13.09
C LEU A 32 -14.19 27.53 -12.17
N LEU A 33 -13.41 26.49 -11.93
CA LEU A 33 -13.71 25.45 -10.93
C LEU A 33 -12.77 25.56 -9.74
N VAL A 34 -13.31 25.41 -8.53
CA VAL A 34 -12.56 25.21 -7.29
C VAL A 34 -12.83 23.82 -6.71
N GLU A 35 -11.78 23.15 -6.25
CA GLU A 35 -11.83 21.86 -5.56
C GLU A 35 -11.00 21.96 -4.28
N ARG A 36 -11.56 21.50 -3.15
CA ARG A 36 -10.92 21.59 -1.83
C ARG A 36 -9.65 20.73 -1.74
N ARG A 37 -9.56 19.64 -2.50
CA ARG A 37 -8.38 18.77 -2.60
C ARG A 37 -7.94 18.70 -4.07
N ASP A 38 -7.52 17.53 -4.52
CA ASP A 38 -7.27 17.26 -5.92
C ASP A 38 -8.54 16.75 -6.65
N LEU A 39 -8.51 16.72 -7.97
CA LEU A 39 -9.60 16.21 -8.79
C LEU A 39 -9.92 14.75 -8.43
N ALA A 40 -11.22 14.41 -8.45
CA ALA A 40 -11.73 13.10 -8.08
C ALA A 40 -11.36 12.60 -6.66
N TYR A 41 -10.89 13.46 -5.75
CA TYR A 41 -10.57 13.07 -4.36
C TYR A 41 -11.79 12.52 -3.59
N GLY A 42 -12.98 13.06 -3.85
CA GLY A 42 -14.24 12.65 -3.20
C GLY A 42 -14.85 11.37 -3.76
N THR A 43 -16.19 11.30 -3.81
CA THR A 43 -16.95 10.09 -4.19
C THR A 43 -16.57 9.52 -5.56
N THR A 44 -16.21 10.36 -6.54
CA THR A 44 -15.81 9.94 -7.88
C THR A 44 -14.60 9.00 -7.87
N GLY A 45 -13.63 9.22 -6.99
CA GLY A 45 -12.46 8.34 -6.82
C GLY A 45 -12.70 7.17 -5.85
N ARG A 46 -13.91 7.02 -5.30
CA ARG A 46 -14.23 6.07 -4.22
C ARG A 46 -15.40 5.13 -4.57
N PHE A 47 -15.61 4.84 -5.85
CA PHE A 47 -16.52 3.80 -6.34
C PHE A 47 -15.73 2.61 -6.92
N HIS A 48 -16.43 1.54 -7.34
CA HIS A 48 -15.79 0.34 -7.88
C HIS A 48 -15.37 0.42 -9.36
N GLY A 49 -15.61 1.53 -10.07
CA GLY A 49 -15.23 1.65 -11.49
C GLY A 49 -16.25 1.12 -12.48
N LEU A 50 -17.55 1.06 -12.15
CA LEU A 50 -18.57 0.45 -13.03
C LEU A 50 -19.21 1.49 -13.95
N LEU A 51 -19.12 1.25 -15.25
CA LEU A 51 -20.02 1.84 -16.24
C LEU A 51 -21.28 0.96 -16.36
N HIS A 52 -22.35 1.36 -15.68
CA HIS A 52 -23.61 0.63 -15.70
C HIS A 52 -24.29 0.65 -17.08
N SER A 53 -24.85 -0.48 -17.50
CA SER A 53 -25.86 -0.60 -18.56
C SER A 53 -27.24 -0.11 -18.11
N GLY A 54 -27.48 -0.06 -16.79
CA GLY A 54 -28.80 0.21 -16.21
C GLY A 54 -29.56 -1.05 -15.78
N GLY A 55 -29.04 -2.26 -16.06
CA GLY A 55 -29.68 -3.55 -15.74
C GLY A 55 -30.11 -3.67 -14.27
N ARG A 56 -29.29 -3.16 -13.35
CA ARG A 56 -29.58 -3.11 -11.90
C ARG A 56 -30.90 -2.37 -11.56
N TYR A 57 -31.31 -1.41 -12.38
CA TYR A 57 -32.39 -0.48 -12.06
C TYR A 57 -33.69 -0.79 -12.82
N VAL A 58 -33.69 -1.71 -13.78
CA VAL A 58 -34.81 -1.92 -14.71
C VAL A 58 -36.14 -2.25 -14.04
N VAL A 59 -36.12 -2.77 -12.81
CA VAL A 59 -37.33 -3.09 -12.04
C VAL A 59 -37.76 -1.93 -11.14
N ASN A 60 -36.83 -1.33 -10.39
CA ASN A 60 -37.16 -0.36 -9.34
C ASN A 60 -37.12 1.11 -9.83
N ASP A 61 -36.32 1.40 -10.85
CA ASP A 61 -36.19 2.73 -11.45
C ASP A 61 -35.90 2.65 -12.96
N PRO A 62 -36.93 2.36 -13.78
CA PRO A 62 -36.78 2.22 -15.23
C PRO A 62 -36.30 3.51 -15.94
N LEU A 63 -36.55 4.69 -15.34
CA LEU A 63 -36.05 5.96 -15.88
C LEU A 63 -34.55 6.06 -15.70
N ALA A 64 -34.03 5.76 -14.51
CA ALA A 64 -32.58 5.68 -14.29
C ALA A 64 -31.93 4.63 -15.19
N ALA A 65 -32.58 3.48 -15.39
CA ALA A 65 -32.09 2.45 -16.30
C ALA A 65 -31.96 2.97 -17.74
N ARG A 66 -32.93 3.76 -18.20
CA ARG A 66 -32.91 4.39 -19.53
C ARG A 66 -31.78 5.40 -19.66
N ASP A 67 -31.66 6.29 -18.69
CA ASP A 67 -30.60 7.29 -18.64
C ASP A 67 -29.21 6.62 -18.64
N CYS A 68 -29.06 5.51 -17.90
CA CYS A 68 -27.81 4.75 -17.87
C CYS A 68 -27.46 4.16 -19.24
N ILE A 69 -28.37 3.49 -19.94
CA ILE A 69 -28.04 2.85 -21.23
C ILE A 69 -27.77 3.89 -22.33
N GLU A 70 -28.49 5.01 -22.32
CA GLU A 70 -28.25 6.13 -23.24
C GLU A 70 -26.85 6.72 -23.03
N GLU A 71 -26.53 7.09 -21.78
CA GLU A 71 -25.23 7.68 -21.47
C GLU A 71 -24.10 6.67 -21.59
N ASN A 72 -24.30 5.39 -21.25
CA ASN A 72 -23.31 4.32 -21.46
C ASN A 72 -22.82 4.27 -22.93
N ARG A 73 -23.75 4.35 -23.90
CA ARG A 73 -23.42 4.39 -25.33
C ARG A 73 -22.64 5.66 -25.71
N ILE A 74 -23.01 6.81 -25.13
CA ILE A 74 -22.32 8.09 -25.38
C ILE A 74 -20.90 8.05 -24.81
N LEU A 75 -20.78 7.63 -23.55
CA LEU A 75 -19.53 7.57 -22.80
C LEU A 75 -18.50 6.66 -23.48
N ARG A 76 -18.91 5.47 -23.96
CA ARG A 76 -18.05 4.59 -24.78
C ARG A 76 -17.49 5.27 -26.02
N ARG A 77 -18.26 6.19 -26.63
CA ARG A 77 -17.82 6.95 -27.80
C ARG A 77 -16.91 8.13 -27.45
N ILE A 78 -17.24 8.88 -26.40
CA ILE A 78 -16.53 10.13 -26.10
C ILE A 78 -15.31 9.94 -25.21
N MET A 79 -15.19 8.83 -24.50
CA MET A 79 -14.02 8.56 -23.65
C MET A 79 -13.59 7.09 -23.70
N PRO A 80 -13.35 6.51 -24.89
CA PRO A 80 -12.95 5.12 -25.02
C PRO A 80 -11.69 4.81 -24.19
N GLN A 81 -10.73 5.73 -24.11
CA GLN A 81 -9.50 5.59 -23.33
C GLN A 81 -9.73 5.46 -21.81
N CYS A 82 -10.91 5.81 -21.32
CA CYS A 82 -11.28 5.68 -19.91
C CYS A 82 -12.12 4.42 -19.63
N ILE A 83 -12.54 3.68 -20.66
CA ILE A 83 -13.49 2.57 -20.55
C ILE A 83 -12.84 1.30 -21.06
N GLU A 84 -12.77 0.29 -20.20
CA GLU A 84 -12.46 -1.07 -20.62
C GLU A 84 -13.76 -1.80 -20.91
N ASP A 85 -13.96 -2.20 -22.17
CA ASP A 85 -15.18 -2.86 -22.62
C ASP A 85 -15.22 -4.33 -22.19
N THR A 86 -15.45 -4.55 -20.90
CA THR A 86 -15.46 -5.87 -20.27
C THR A 86 -16.74 -6.65 -20.51
N GLY A 87 -17.82 -5.99 -20.93
CA GLY A 87 -19.17 -6.52 -20.80
C GLY A 87 -19.60 -6.69 -19.33
N GLY A 88 -20.80 -7.22 -19.14
CA GLY A 88 -21.35 -7.56 -17.82
C GLY A 88 -22.15 -8.84 -17.81
N PHE A 89 -22.06 -9.60 -16.72
CA PHE A 89 -22.89 -10.74 -16.42
C PHE A 89 -23.79 -10.47 -15.23
N PHE A 90 -25.08 -10.73 -15.40
CA PHE A 90 -26.05 -10.88 -14.32
C PHE A 90 -26.22 -12.38 -14.04
N VAL A 91 -25.70 -12.85 -12.91
CA VAL A 91 -25.67 -14.28 -12.55
C VAL A 91 -26.71 -14.59 -11.47
N LEU A 92 -27.50 -15.65 -11.67
CA LEU A 92 -28.42 -16.17 -10.67
C LEU A 92 -27.69 -17.24 -9.84
N THR A 93 -27.27 -16.88 -8.63
CA THR A 93 -26.61 -17.82 -7.71
C THR A 93 -27.65 -18.76 -7.08
N PRO A 94 -27.26 -19.93 -6.54
CA PRO A 94 -28.20 -20.86 -5.89
C PRO A 94 -29.01 -20.27 -4.73
N GLN A 95 -28.54 -19.17 -4.13
CA GLN A 95 -29.17 -18.49 -3.01
C GLN A 95 -30.08 -17.34 -3.44
N ASP A 96 -30.14 -17.02 -4.73
CA ASP A 96 -31.00 -15.96 -5.27
C ASP A 96 -32.41 -16.46 -5.60
N ASP A 97 -33.38 -15.54 -5.54
CA ASP A 97 -34.77 -15.83 -5.89
C ASP A 97 -34.93 -15.88 -7.43
N PRO A 98 -35.23 -17.06 -8.03
CA PRO A 98 -35.37 -17.20 -9.48
C PRO A 98 -36.57 -16.41 -10.03
N THR A 99 -37.54 -16.01 -9.21
CA THR A 99 -38.71 -15.25 -9.66
C THR A 99 -38.36 -13.82 -10.10
N TYR A 100 -37.15 -13.34 -9.79
CA TYR A 100 -36.65 -12.05 -10.25
C TYR A 100 -36.28 -12.05 -11.74
N VAL A 101 -35.86 -13.18 -12.30
CA VAL A 101 -35.35 -13.28 -13.68
C VAL A 101 -36.35 -12.76 -14.74
N PRO A 102 -37.63 -13.16 -14.72
CA PRO A 102 -38.61 -12.61 -15.67
C PRO A 102 -38.78 -11.09 -15.55
N LEU A 103 -38.73 -10.54 -14.33
CA LEU A 103 -38.85 -9.10 -14.10
C LEU A 103 -37.66 -8.36 -14.69
N PHE A 104 -36.45 -8.88 -14.45
CA PHE A 104 -35.21 -8.33 -15.00
C PHE A 104 -35.20 -8.32 -16.53
N LEU A 105 -35.53 -9.45 -17.17
CA LEU A 105 -35.56 -9.55 -18.65
C LEU A 105 -36.62 -8.62 -19.26
N ASN A 106 -37.83 -8.60 -18.70
CA ASN A 106 -38.89 -7.71 -19.18
C ASN A 106 -38.51 -6.24 -19.02
N GLY A 107 -37.90 -5.88 -17.88
CA GLY A 107 -37.41 -4.53 -17.64
C GLY A 107 -36.31 -4.12 -18.63
N CYS A 108 -35.34 -5.01 -18.90
CA CYS A 108 -34.28 -4.76 -19.88
C CYS A 108 -34.87 -4.50 -21.28
N HIS A 109 -35.81 -5.34 -21.73
CA HIS A 109 -36.48 -5.16 -23.02
C HIS A 109 -37.30 -3.86 -23.08
N ALA A 110 -38.02 -3.52 -22.01
CA ALA A 110 -38.84 -2.31 -21.95
C ALA A 110 -38.02 -1.01 -22.03
N VAL A 111 -36.79 -1.03 -21.51
CA VAL A 111 -35.87 0.12 -21.48
C VAL A 111 -34.90 0.12 -22.67
N GLY A 112 -34.78 -0.98 -23.41
CA GLY A 112 -33.89 -1.10 -24.57
C GLY A 112 -32.44 -1.42 -24.20
N ILE A 113 -32.23 -2.12 -23.09
CA ILE A 113 -30.94 -2.68 -22.69
C ILE A 113 -30.74 -4.01 -23.44
N PRO A 114 -29.68 -4.16 -24.26
CA PRO A 114 -29.34 -5.44 -24.87
C PRO A 114 -29.05 -6.48 -23.78
N VAL A 115 -29.81 -7.58 -23.79
CA VAL A 115 -29.65 -8.68 -22.83
C VAL A 115 -29.68 -10.01 -23.56
N GLU A 116 -28.69 -10.86 -23.27
CA GLU A 116 -28.55 -12.18 -23.90
C GLU A 116 -28.35 -13.26 -22.84
N THR A 117 -29.10 -14.36 -22.91
CA THR A 117 -28.87 -15.51 -22.04
C THR A 117 -27.61 -16.26 -22.47
N ILE A 118 -26.66 -16.42 -21.55
CA ILE A 118 -25.40 -17.13 -21.77
C ILE A 118 -25.49 -18.53 -21.16
N ALA A 119 -25.09 -19.54 -21.93
CA ALA A 119 -24.98 -20.90 -21.41
C ALA A 119 -23.90 -20.98 -20.32
N ILE A 120 -24.16 -21.68 -19.21
CA ILE A 120 -23.23 -21.81 -18.08
C ILE A 120 -21.83 -22.28 -18.52
N ARG A 121 -21.74 -23.20 -19.48
CA ARG A 121 -20.46 -23.64 -20.05
C ARG A 121 -19.67 -22.50 -20.72
N GLN A 122 -20.37 -21.59 -21.39
CA GLN A 122 -19.74 -20.42 -22.02
C GLN A 122 -19.33 -19.40 -20.97
N MET A 123 -20.17 -19.16 -19.97
CA MET A 123 -19.84 -18.32 -18.81
C MET A 123 -18.56 -18.80 -18.14
N LEU A 124 -18.47 -20.09 -17.76
CA LEU A 124 -17.29 -20.68 -17.13
C LEU A 124 -16.05 -20.74 -18.04
N LYS A 125 -16.24 -20.70 -19.37
CA LYS A 125 -15.12 -20.58 -20.31
C LYS A 125 -14.52 -19.17 -20.28
N GLN A 126 -15.36 -18.15 -20.11
CA GLN A 126 -14.93 -16.75 -20.06
C GLN A 126 -14.44 -16.38 -18.65
N GLU A 127 -15.11 -16.86 -17.61
CA GLU A 127 -14.83 -16.60 -16.20
C GLU A 127 -14.70 -17.92 -15.41
N PRO A 128 -13.54 -18.58 -15.45
CA PRO A 128 -13.36 -19.93 -14.89
C PRO A 128 -13.48 -20.03 -13.37
N LEU A 129 -13.38 -18.90 -12.65
CA LEU A 129 -13.46 -18.87 -11.20
C LEU A 129 -14.90 -18.71 -10.68
N LEU A 130 -15.88 -18.40 -11.53
CA LEU A 130 -17.28 -18.33 -11.11
C LEU A 130 -17.79 -19.68 -10.60
N ASP A 131 -18.72 -19.67 -9.64
CA ASP A 131 -19.29 -20.89 -9.08
C ASP A 131 -20.00 -21.72 -10.18
N PRO A 132 -19.57 -22.97 -10.43
CA PRO A 132 -20.23 -23.86 -11.38
C PRO A 132 -21.70 -24.16 -11.05
N LYS A 133 -22.17 -23.85 -9.83
CA LYS A 133 -23.58 -23.99 -9.41
C LYS A 133 -24.47 -22.81 -9.82
N ILE A 134 -23.92 -21.74 -10.40
CA ILE A 134 -24.72 -20.64 -10.97
C ILE A 134 -25.77 -21.23 -11.94
N GLN A 135 -27.02 -20.82 -11.75
CA GLN A 135 -28.16 -21.43 -12.42
C GLN A 135 -28.44 -20.79 -13.78
N GLN A 136 -28.27 -19.47 -13.89
CA GLN A 136 -28.49 -18.69 -15.10
C GLN A 136 -27.50 -17.53 -15.18
N CYS A 137 -27.15 -17.11 -16.40
CA CYS A 137 -26.27 -15.98 -16.65
C CYS A 137 -26.82 -15.14 -17.81
N PHE A 138 -26.85 -13.83 -17.66
CA PHE A 138 -27.32 -12.88 -18.68
C PHE A 138 -26.23 -11.86 -18.98
N HIS A 139 -25.86 -11.73 -20.24
CA HIS A 139 -24.91 -10.74 -20.70
C HIS A 139 -25.60 -9.40 -20.98
N VAL A 140 -25.00 -8.30 -20.50
CA VAL A 140 -25.42 -6.91 -20.72
C VAL A 140 -24.22 -6.01 -21.00
N SER A 141 -24.48 -4.79 -21.47
CA SER A 141 -23.44 -3.82 -21.84
C SER A 141 -22.83 -3.03 -20.66
N ASP A 142 -22.58 -3.68 -19.52
CA ASP A 142 -21.75 -3.07 -18.47
C ASP A 142 -20.29 -2.99 -18.95
N ALA A 143 -19.48 -2.17 -18.29
CA ALA A 143 -18.04 -2.08 -18.51
C ALA A 143 -17.30 -1.59 -17.26
N SER A 144 -15.98 -1.72 -17.27
CA SER A 144 -15.11 -1.08 -16.28
C SER A 144 -14.68 0.31 -16.77
N ALA A 145 -14.47 1.24 -15.84
CA ALA A 145 -14.13 2.62 -16.12
C ALA A 145 -13.10 3.17 -15.13
N ASP A 146 -12.13 3.90 -15.67
CA ASP A 146 -11.16 4.68 -14.92
C ASP A 146 -11.70 6.09 -14.65
N SER A 147 -12.19 6.32 -13.43
CA SER A 147 -12.78 7.61 -13.06
C SER A 147 -11.75 8.70 -12.81
N PHE A 148 -10.51 8.37 -12.44
CA PHE A 148 -9.45 9.35 -12.25
C PHE A 148 -9.08 9.95 -13.60
N LEU A 149 -8.78 9.09 -14.58
CA LEU A 149 -8.48 9.51 -15.94
C LEU A 149 -9.66 10.26 -16.58
N ALA A 150 -10.89 9.75 -16.43
CA ALA A 150 -12.06 10.43 -16.98
C ALA A 150 -12.27 11.84 -16.40
N THR A 151 -11.97 12.04 -15.12
CA THR A 151 -12.11 13.34 -14.46
C THR A 151 -11.03 14.31 -14.93
N ASP A 152 -9.78 13.85 -15.00
CA ASP A 152 -8.65 14.63 -15.52
C ASP A 152 -8.87 15.05 -16.98
N LEU A 153 -9.31 14.13 -17.85
CA LEU A 153 -9.55 14.45 -19.25
C LEU A 153 -10.74 15.38 -19.48
N ASN A 154 -11.77 15.37 -18.62
CA ASN A 154 -12.82 16.39 -18.64
C ASN A 154 -12.27 17.77 -18.25
N ALA A 155 -11.45 17.82 -17.20
CA ALA A 155 -10.78 19.03 -16.77
C ALA A 155 -9.85 19.59 -17.85
N GLU A 156 -9.07 18.74 -18.50
CA GLU A 156 -8.19 19.11 -19.61
C GLU A 156 -9.00 19.61 -20.82
N SER A 157 -10.09 18.94 -21.19
CA SER A 157 -10.99 19.41 -22.23
C SER A 157 -11.55 20.81 -21.93
N ALA A 158 -11.88 21.08 -20.66
CA ALA A 158 -12.33 22.40 -20.23
C ALA A 158 -11.21 23.45 -20.33
N ARG A 159 -9.97 23.13 -19.92
CA ARG A 159 -8.80 24.01 -20.05
C ARG A 159 -8.49 24.38 -21.50
N GLN A 160 -8.58 23.41 -22.41
CA GLN A 160 -8.42 23.64 -23.86
C GLN A 160 -9.46 24.62 -24.42
N HIS A 161 -10.64 24.70 -23.79
CA HIS A 161 -11.69 25.67 -24.09
C HIS A 161 -11.63 26.95 -23.25
N GLY A 162 -10.54 27.17 -22.49
CA GLY A 162 -10.27 28.41 -21.76
C GLY A 162 -10.75 28.44 -20.31
N ALA A 163 -11.21 27.32 -19.75
CA ALA A 163 -11.60 27.26 -18.33
C ALA A 163 -10.40 27.32 -17.38
N GLN A 164 -10.63 27.83 -16.18
CA GLN A 164 -9.65 27.79 -15.09
C GLN A 164 -10.04 26.74 -14.04
N ILE A 165 -9.03 26.09 -13.44
CA ILE A 165 -9.24 25.06 -12.41
C ILE A 165 -8.24 25.32 -11.29
N LEU A 166 -8.76 25.42 -10.07
CA LEU A 166 -7.98 25.61 -8.86
C LEU A 166 -8.25 24.44 -7.91
N THR A 167 -7.35 23.46 -7.91
CA THR A 167 -7.31 22.41 -6.87
C THR A 167 -6.73 22.98 -5.57
N TYR A 168 -7.01 22.31 -4.45
CA TYR A 168 -6.62 22.75 -3.11
C TYR A 168 -7.13 24.13 -2.70
N HIS A 169 -8.25 24.56 -3.27
CA HIS A 169 -8.93 25.81 -2.93
C HIS A 169 -10.26 25.46 -2.26
N GLU A 170 -10.26 25.41 -0.93
CA GLU A 170 -11.45 25.13 -0.15
C GLU A 170 -12.34 26.37 -0.08
N VAL A 171 -13.61 26.24 -0.45
CA VAL A 171 -14.61 27.30 -0.25
C VAL A 171 -14.93 27.39 1.24
N ILE A 172 -14.57 28.51 1.86
CA ILE A 172 -14.84 28.77 3.28
C ILE A 172 -16.07 29.67 3.49
N ASN A 173 -16.44 30.46 2.48
CA ASN A 173 -17.66 31.28 2.52
C ASN A 173 -18.18 31.62 1.12
N LEU A 174 -19.49 31.81 0.97
CA LEU A 174 -20.11 32.37 -0.24
C LEU A 174 -20.31 33.88 -0.08
N THR A 175 -19.94 34.65 -1.10
CA THR A 175 -20.10 36.10 -1.07
C THR A 175 -21.50 36.47 -1.55
N THR A 176 -22.26 37.25 -0.76
CA THR A 176 -23.62 37.69 -1.13
C THR A 176 -23.72 39.21 -1.24
N ARG A 177 -24.63 39.69 -2.10
CA ARG A 177 -25.02 41.11 -2.22
C ARG A 177 -26.53 41.21 -2.38
N LEU A 178 -27.11 42.30 -1.88
CA LEU A 178 -28.54 42.59 -2.11
C LEU A 178 -28.77 43.08 -3.53
N HIS A 179 -29.76 42.51 -4.23
CA HIS A 179 -30.13 42.98 -5.57
C HIS A 179 -30.85 44.34 -5.47
N SER A 180 -30.33 45.35 -6.15
CA SER A 180 -30.80 46.74 -6.07
C SER A 180 -32.24 46.95 -6.57
N SER A 181 -32.77 46.06 -7.41
CA SER A 181 -34.14 46.15 -7.96
C SER A 181 -35.16 45.18 -7.35
N ALA A 182 -34.75 44.19 -6.54
CA ALA A 182 -35.62 43.10 -6.08
C ALA A 182 -35.55 42.79 -4.57
N HIS A 183 -34.63 43.42 -3.82
CA HIS A 183 -34.37 43.15 -2.40
C HIS A 183 -34.04 41.69 -2.03
N LEU A 184 -33.84 40.80 -3.00
CA LEU A 184 -33.41 39.42 -2.77
C LEU A 184 -31.88 39.36 -2.59
N PRO A 185 -31.36 38.48 -1.71
CA PRO A 185 -29.94 38.17 -1.66
C PRO A 185 -29.50 37.48 -2.96
N SER A 186 -28.32 37.84 -3.46
CA SER A 186 -27.71 37.23 -4.64
C SER A 186 -26.29 36.79 -4.31
N VAL A 187 -25.96 35.53 -4.61
CA VAL A 187 -24.60 35.01 -4.53
C VAL A 187 -23.77 35.60 -5.67
N LYS A 188 -22.59 36.13 -5.34
CA LYS A 188 -21.67 36.84 -6.24
C LYS A 188 -20.26 36.28 -6.26
N GLY A 189 -20.09 35.04 -5.79
CA GLY A 189 -18.81 34.37 -5.76
C GLY A 189 -18.54 33.68 -4.42
N ALA A 190 -17.26 33.43 -4.14
CA ALA A 190 -16.82 32.72 -2.95
C ALA A 190 -15.47 33.25 -2.44
N LEU A 191 -15.29 33.18 -1.13
CA LEU A 191 -13.99 33.26 -0.48
C LEU A 191 -13.46 31.83 -0.34
N CYS A 192 -12.29 31.59 -0.92
CA CYS A 192 -11.60 30.30 -0.86
C CYS A 192 -10.30 30.42 -0.08
N HIS A 193 -9.85 29.34 0.55
CA HIS A 193 -8.54 29.23 1.16
C HIS A 193 -7.65 28.28 0.34
N ASP A 194 -6.51 28.76 -0.15
CA ASP A 194 -5.51 27.97 -0.89
C ASP A 194 -4.65 27.19 0.11
N LEU A 195 -4.88 25.87 0.21
CA LEU A 195 -4.19 24.99 1.16
C LEU A 195 -2.70 24.80 0.84
N VAL A 196 -2.27 25.08 -0.39
CA VAL A 196 -0.86 24.97 -0.81
C VAL A 196 -0.09 26.22 -0.41
N LYS A 197 -0.68 27.40 -0.65
CA LYS A 197 -0.04 28.69 -0.36
C LYS A 197 -0.37 29.28 1.00
N ASP A 198 -1.34 28.68 1.70
CA ASP A 198 -1.84 29.15 2.99
C ASP A 198 -2.37 30.59 2.92
N GLU A 199 -3.14 30.92 1.87
CA GLU A 199 -3.68 32.27 1.66
C GLU A 199 -5.14 32.27 1.20
N ASP A 200 -5.86 33.35 1.53
CA ASP A 200 -7.22 33.55 1.07
C ASP A 200 -7.28 34.14 -0.35
N VAL A 201 -8.19 33.59 -1.15
CA VAL A 201 -8.49 33.96 -2.54
C VAL A 201 -9.96 34.33 -2.66
N GLN A 202 -10.24 35.58 -3.02
CA GLN A 202 -11.58 36.05 -3.34
C GLN A 202 -11.88 35.77 -4.83
N ILE A 203 -13.00 35.11 -5.10
CA ILE A 203 -13.44 34.82 -6.47
C ILE A 203 -14.82 35.45 -6.66
N ASP A 204 -14.91 36.43 -7.55
CA ASP A 204 -16.17 37.08 -7.92
C ASP A 204 -16.76 36.39 -9.17
N ALA A 205 -18.06 36.09 -9.13
CA ALA A 205 -18.80 35.41 -10.19
C ALA A 205 -20.22 35.96 -10.37
N ASP A 206 -20.76 35.90 -11.59
CA ASP A 206 -22.15 36.27 -11.85
C ASP A 206 -23.13 35.17 -11.42
N LEU A 207 -22.68 33.91 -11.44
CA LEU A 207 -23.40 32.73 -11.00
C LEU A 207 -22.44 31.73 -10.32
N VAL A 208 -22.91 31.09 -9.26
CA VAL A 208 -22.21 29.98 -8.59
C VAL A 208 -23.01 28.68 -8.74
N VAL A 209 -22.34 27.62 -9.20
CA VAL A 209 -22.87 26.26 -9.33
C VAL A 209 -22.25 25.39 -8.25
N ASN A 210 -23.07 24.91 -7.33
CA ASN A 210 -22.70 23.97 -6.29
C ASN A 210 -22.84 22.53 -6.81
N ALA A 211 -21.71 21.91 -7.13
CA ALA A 211 -21.59 20.53 -7.60
C ALA A 211 -20.74 19.67 -6.64
N SER A 212 -20.73 20.03 -5.34
CA SER A 212 -19.85 19.43 -4.33
C SER A 212 -20.34 18.06 -3.82
N GLY A 213 -21.08 17.29 -4.61
CA GLY A 213 -21.52 15.93 -4.30
C GLY A 213 -22.24 15.79 -2.95
N ALA A 214 -21.68 14.99 -2.03
CA ALA A 214 -22.27 14.76 -0.71
C ALA A 214 -22.21 15.99 0.20
N TRP A 215 -21.41 17.00 -0.16
CA TRP A 215 -21.18 18.23 0.60
C TRP A 215 -22.09 19.39 0.17
N VAL A 216 -22.99 19.19 -0.80
CA VAL A 216 -23.81 20.30 -1.34
C VAL A 216 -24.63 21.00 -0.26
N GLY A 217 -25.08 20.27 0.76
CA GLY A 217 -25.78 20.84 1.91
C GLY A 217 -24.89 21.74 2.77
N LYS A 218 -23.61 21.39 2.97
CA LYS A 218 -22.65 22.22 3.71
C LYS A 218 -22.38 23.55 2.99
N ILE A 219 -22.24 23.52 1.66
CA ILE A 219 -22.04 24.71 0.84
C ILE A 219 -23.31 25.58 0.80
N ALA A 220 -24.49 24.98 0.59
CA ALA A 220 -25.75 25.72 0.57
C ALA A 220 -26.06 26.42 1.91
N ASN A 221 -25.66 25.81 3.03
CA ASN A 221 -25.84 26.39 4.36
C ASN A 221 -25.02 27.68 4.59
N MET A 222 -23.98 27.95 3.80
CA MET A 222 -23.22 29.22 3.88
C MET A 222 -24.07 30.45 3.50
N VAL A 223 -25.23 30.24 2.87
CA VAL A 223 -26.21 31.27 2.52
C VAL A 223 -27.59 30.96 3.10
N ASP A 224 -27.62 30.29 4.25
CA ASP A 224 -28.82 29.94 5.02
C ASP A 224 -29.84 29.05 4.27
N ILE A 225 -29.41 28.34 3.22
CA ILE A 225 -30.25 27.36 2.52
C ILE A 225 -30.06 25.99 3.14
N ASN A 226 -31.10 25.50 3.80
CA ASN A 226 -31.11 24.15 4.38
C ASN A 226 -31.48 23.10 3.33
N LEU A 227 -30.49 22.34 2.88
CA LEU A 227 -30.67 21.11 2.10
C LEU A 227 -30.45 19.89 2.98
N GLN A 228 -31.53 19.20 3.35
CA GLN A 228 -31.49 17.93 4.05
C GLN A 228 -30.93 16.83 3.15
N MET A 229 -29.64 16.56 3.32
CA MET A 229 -28.93 15.44 2.70
C MET A 229 -29.10 14.17 3.54
N LEU A 230 -29.08 13.02 2.88
CA LEU A 230 -29.05 11.68 3.49
C LEU A 230 -27.84 10.90 2.96
N PRO A 231 -26.59 11.29 3.33
CA PRO A 231 -25.41 10.68 2.75
C PRO A 231 -25.37 9.17 2.98
N GLY A 232 -25.16 8.40 1.90
CA GLY A 232 -25.11 6.93 1.93
C GLY A 232 -23.68 6.41 1.78
N LYS A 233 -23.10 5.87 2.84
CA LYS A 233 -21.77 5.27 2.84
C LYS A 233 -21.79 3.91 2.15
N GLY A 234 -20.92 3.74 1.17
CA GLY A 234 -20.70 2.48 0.49
C GLY A 234 -19.27 2.00 0.58
N THR A 235 -19.07 0.91 1.33
CA THR A 235 -17.78 0.25 1.53
C THR A 235 -17.49 -0.75 0.41
N LEU A 236 -16.23 -0.77 -0.01
CA LEU A 236 -15.67 -1.59 -1.09
C LEU A 236 -14.38 -2.26 -0.61
N VAL A 237 -14.09 -3.44 -1.15
CA VAL A 237 -12.82 -4.16 -0.93
C VAL A 237 -12.15 -4.49 -2.25
N ALA A 238 -10.84 -4.26 -2.36
CA ALA A 238 -10.05 -4.66 -3.53
C ALA A 238 -9.26 -5.93 -3.25
N LEU A 239 -9.29 -6.86 -4.19
CA LEU A 239 -8.45 -8.05 -4.19
C LEU A 239 -7.08 -7.77 -4.81
N ASN A 240 -6.09 -8.58 -4.46
CA ASN A 240 -4.73 -8.45 -4.99
C ASN A 240 -4.56 -8.83 -6.46
N HIS A 241 -5.55 -9.49 -7.06
CA HIS A 241 -5.55 -9.89 -8.45
C HIS A 241 -6.93 -9.67 -9.08
N ARG A 242 -6.93 -9.43 -10.38
CA ARG A 242 -8.12 -9.45 -11.24
C ARG A 242 -8.62 -10.89 -11.39
N VAL A 243 -9.52 -11.30 -10.51
CA VAL A 243 -10.10 -12.67 -10.48
C VAL A 243 -11.22 -12.88 -11.51
N VAL A 244 -11.72 -11.82 -12.14
CA VAL A 244 -12.72 -11.84 -13.22
C VAL A 244 -12.33 -10.85 -14.31
N ASN A 245 -12.73 -11.07 -15.56
CA ASN A 245 -12.48 -10.12 -16.66
C ASN A 245 -13.73 -9.33 -17.09
N THR A 246 -14.91 -9.80 -16.69
CA THR A 246 -16.25 -9.26 -16.93
C THR A 246 -16.80 -8.66 -15.65
N VAL A 247 -17.61 -7.59 -15.73
CA VAL A 247 -18.37 -7.11 -14.56
C VAL A 247 -19.37 -8.16 -14.14
N ILE A 248 -19.40 -8.57 -12.88
CA ILE A 248 -20.36 -9.55 -12.37
C ILE A 248 -21.34 -8.87 -11.42
N ASN A 249 -22.63 -8.94 -11.75
CA ASN A 249 -23.74 -8.55 -10.88
C ASN A 249 -24.52 -9.81 -10.50
N ARG A 250 -25.08 -9.86 -9.28
CA ARG A 250 -26.10 -10.88 -8.96
C ARG A 250 -27.44 -10.48 -9.58
N CYS A 251 -28.12 -11.43 -10.23
CA CYS A 251 -29.42 -11.22 -10.86
C CYS A 251 -30.55 -11.30 -9.83
N LYS A 252 -30.64 -10.27 -8.98
CA LYS A 252 -31.63 -10.15 -7.90
C LYS A 252 -31.98 -8.67 -7.67
N LEU A 253 -32.95 -8.41 -6.80
CA LEU A 253 -33.19 -7.04 -6.32
C LEU A 253 -31.91 -6.45 -5.72
N PRO A 254 -31.55 -5.20 -6.08
CA PRO A 254 -30.34 -4.54 -5.57
C PRO A 254 -30.19 -4.65 -4.06
N SER A 255 -29.03 -5.14 -3.61
CA SER A 255 -28.69 -5.20 -2.19
C SER A 255 -27.21 -4.89 -1.97
N ASP A 256 -26.76 -5.01 -0.73
CA ASP A 256 -25.35 -4.89 -0.39
C ASP A 256 -24.53 -6.06 -0.97
N GLY A 257 -23.29 -5.76 -1.37
CA GLY A 257 -22.28 -6.74 -1.76
C GLY A 257 -22.64 -7.57 -3.00
N ASP A 258 -23.32 -7.03 -4.00
CA ASP A 258 -23.83 -7.82 -5.13
C ASP A 258 -23.13 -7.54 -6.47
N ILE A 259 -22.02 -6.79 -6.46
CA ILE A 259 -21.24 -6.42 -7.66
C ILE A 259 -19.75 -6.69 -7.47
N LEU A 260 -19.16 -7.41 -8.41
CA LEU A 260 -17.71 -7.60 -8.55
C LEU A 260 -17.25 -6.97 -9.87
N VAL A 261 -16.42 -5.93 -9.78
CA VAL A 261 -15.94 -5.16 -10.92
C VAL A 261 -14.46 -5.43 -11.14
N PRO A 262 -14.05 -5.86 -12.33
CA PRO A 262 -12.63 -5.89 -12.65
C PRO A 262 -12.12 -4.47 -12.90
N ALA A 263 -10.98 -4.12 -12.32
CA ALA A 263 -10.43 -2.77 -12.40
C ALA A 263 -8.92 -2.83 -12.60
N HIS A 264 -8.46 -2.64 -13.84
CA HIS A 264 -7.05 -2.82 -14.19
C HIS A 264 -6.53 -4.19 -13.70
N THR A 265 -5.47 -4.21 -12.90
CA THR A 265 -4.80 -5.41 -12.38
C THR A 265 -5.51 -6.07 -11.20
N VAL A 266 -6.58 -5.46 -10.68
CA VAL A 266 -7.33 -5.90 -9.48
C VAL A 266 -8.80 -6.19 -9.79
N ALA A 267 -9.51 -6.72 -8.80
CA ALA A 267 -10.97 -6.80 -8.79
C ALA A 267 -11.52 -6.16 -7.51
N ILE A 268 -12.62 -5.42 -7.64
CA ILE A 268 -13.24 -4.65 -6.57
C ILE A 268 -14.62 -5.21 -6.30
N MET A 269 -14.84 -5.63 -5.06
CA MET A 269 -16.12 -6.14 -4.60
C MET A 269 -16.85 -5.05 -3.82
N GLY A 270 -18.14 -4.88 -4.12
CA GLY A 270 -19.06 -4.37 -3.14
C GLY A 270 -20.45 -4.04 -3.66
N THR A 271 -21.22 -3.19 -3.01
CA THR A 271 -20.88 -2.25 -1.92
C THR A 271 -21.90 -2.35 -0.79
N THR A 272 -21.64 -1.76 0.38
CA THR A 272 -22.69 -1.50 1.39
C THR A 272 -23.55 -0.26 1.06
N ASP A 273 -24.67 -0.07 1.77
CA ASP A 273 -25.45 1.17 1.78
C ASP A 273 -25.89 1.57 3.21
N ILE A 274 -25.05 2.36 3.88
CA ILE A 274 -25.24 2.75 5.29
C ILE A 274 -25.41 4.25 5.39
N ARG A 275 -26.47 4.71 6.05
CA ARG A 275 -26.66 6.16 6.28
C ARG A 275 -25.56 6.70 7.19
N THR A 276 -24.92 7.79 6.80
CA THR A 276 -23.98 8.55 7.63
C THR A 276 -24.46 9.96 7.88
N ALA A 277 -24.19 10.49 9.07
CA ALA A 277 -24.59 11.85 9.45
C ALA A 277 -23.67 12.91 8.83
N ASP A 278 -22.37 12.62 8.75
CA ASP A 278 -21.37 13.54 8.20
C ASP A 278 -20.60 12.85 7.05
N PRO A 279 -20.55 13.45 5.84
CA PRO A 279 -19.74 12.92 4.75
C PRO A 279 -18.21 12.99 4.98
N ASP A 280 -17.72 13.77 5.95
CA ASP A 280 -16.29 13.85 6.29
C ASP A 280 -15.85 12.91 7.42
N HIS A 281 -16.79 12.43 8.24
CA HIS A 281 -16.47 11.66 9.45
C HIS A 281 -17.20 10.32 9.46
N TYR A 282 -16.49 9.26 9.06
CA TYR A 282 -17.02 7.91 9.03
C TYR A 282 -15.93 6.84 9.21
N SER A 283 -16.35 5.64 9.62
CA SER A 283 -15.52 4.45 9.79
C SER A 283 -15.85 3.37 8.74
N ILE A 284 -14.98 2.35 8.64
CA ILE A 284 -15.28 1.10 7.96
C ILE A 284 -15.29 0.00 9.01
N GLU A 285 -16.47 -0.56 9.27
CA GLU A 285 -16.69 -1.53 10.33
C GLU A 285 -16.30 -2.96 9.87
N PRO A 286 -15.80 -3.83 10.78
CA PRO A 286 -15.41 -5.20 10.42
C PRO A 286 -16.52 -6.03 9.77
N TRP A 287 -17.78 -5.81 10.17
CA TRP A 287 -18.92 -6.53 9.60
C TRP A 287 -19.17 -6.18 8.13
N GLU A 288 -18.82 -4.96 7.70
CA GLU A 288 -18.96 -4.53 6.30
C GLU A 288 -18.00 -5.32 5.42
N ILE A 289 -16.77 -5.51 5.90
CA ILE A 289 -15.76 -6.32 5.22
C ILE A 289 -16.20 -7.78 5.16
N ARG A 290 -16.68 -8.34 6.28
CA ARG A 290 -17.22 -9.70 6.33
C ARG A 290 -18.36 -9.90 5.35
N LEU A 291 -19.27 -8.93 5.24
CA LEU A 291 -20.37 -8.96 4.27
C LEU A 291 -19.85 -9.01 2.84
N MET A 292 -18.85 -8.19 2.46
CA MET A 292 -18.30 -8.24 1.10
C MET A 292 -17.68 -9.60 0.79
N LEU A 293 -17.03 -10.22 1.77
CA LEU A 293 -16.43 -11.55 1.64
C LEU A 293 -17.47 -12.67 1.55
N ASP A 294 -18.51 -12.61 2.40
CA ASP A 294 -19.62 -13.57 2.40
C ASP A 294 -20.41 -13.54 1.09
N GLU A 295 -20.64 -12.34 0.54
CA GLU A 295 -21.31 -12.21 -0.75
C GLU A 295 -20.40 -12.60 -1.92
N GLY A 296 -19.10 -12.30 -1.86
CA GLY A 296 -18.14 -12.70 -2.88
C GLY A 296 -18.03 -14.22 -3.00
N GLU A 297 -18.10 -14.94 -1.88
CA GLU A 297 -18.09 -16.41 -1.81
C GLU A 297 -19.29 -17.06 -2.54
N LYS A 298 -20.40 -16.32 -2.71
CA LYS A 298 -21.58 -16.78 -3.48
C LYS A 298 -21.37 -16.66 -4.98
N ILE A 299 -20.43 -15.82 -5.42
CA ILE A 299 -20.09 -15.59 -6.83
C ILE A 299 -18.90 -16.47 -7.25
N ILE A 300 -17.87 -16.54 -6.41
CA ILE A 300 -16.63 -17.28 -6.63
C ILE A 300 -16.37 -18.19 -5.40
N PRO A 301 -16.22 -19.51 -5.56
CA PRO A 301 -15.83 -20.38 -4.46
C PRO A 301 -14.43 -20.02 -3.93
N LEU A 302 -14.24 -20.11 -2.62
CA LEU A 302 -13.00 -19.77 -1.90
C LEU A 302 -12.59 -18.30 -2.00
N PHE A 303 -13.51 -17.39 -2.34
CA PHE A 303 -13.28 -15.95 -2.41
C PHE A 303 -12.61 -15.39 -1.15
N LYS A 304 -13.01 -15.89 0.03
CA LYS A 304 -12.43 -15.52 1.33
C LYS A 304 -10.94 -15.80 1.48
N GLN A 305 -10.39 -16.72 0.68
CA GLN A 305 -8.96 -17.07 0.74
C GLN A 305 -8.09 -16.10 -0.06
N PHE A 306 -8.68 -15.26 -0.92
CA PHE A 306 -7.92 -14.25 -1.65
C PHE A 306 -7.41 -13.17 -0.71
N ARG A 307 -6.22 -12.65 -1.01
CA ARG A 307 -5.66 -11.53 -0.25
C ARG A 307 -6.40 -10.25 -0.63
N ILE A 308 -7.04 -9.63 0.35
CA ILE A 308 -7.61 -8.29 0.23
C ILE A 308 -6.47 -7.29 0.36
N LEU A 309 -6.33 -6.37 -0.59
CA LEU A 309 -5.31 -5.33 -0.54
C LEU A 309 -5.70 -4.20 0.40
N ARG A 310 -6.93 -3.71 0.25
CA ARG A 310 -7.43 -2.53 0.96
C ARG A 310 -8.96 -2.48 0.92
N ALA A 311 -9.51 -1.69 1.82
CA ALA A 311 -10.91 -1.26 1.81
C ALA A 311 -11.01 0.26 1.76
N TRP A 312 -12.09 0.76 1.16
CA TRP A 312 -12.44 2.18 1.23
C TRP A 312 -13.95 2.36 1.19
N ALA A 313 -14.41 3.54 1.58
CA ALA A 313 -15.81 3.91 1.49
C ALA A 313 -15.99 5.20 0.70
N GLY A 314 -16.97 5.21 -0.20
CA GLY A 314 -17.46 6.41 -0.89
C GLY A 314 -18.80 6.87 -0.31
N ILE A 315 -19.06 8.18 -0.34
CA ILE A 315 -20.30 8.76 0.19
C ILE A 315 -21.24 9.16 -0.94
N ARG A 316 -22.40 8.50 -1.03
CA ARG A 316 -23.44 8.78 -2.02
C ARG A 316 -24.21 10.06 -1.66
N PRO A 317 -24.39 10.98 -2.62
CA PRO A 317 -25.08 12.25 -2.37
C PRO A 317 -26.60 12.11 -2.50
N LEU A 318 -27.27 11.49 -1.53
CA LEU A 318 -28.73 11.33 -1.57
C LEU A 318 -29.44 12.49 -0.88
N ILE A 319 -30.65 12.84 -1.34
CA ILE A 319 -31.52 13.89 -0.76
C ILE A 319 -32.78 13.24 -0.19
N HIS A 320 -33.37 13.83 0.87
CA HIS A 320 -34.68 13.43 1.39
C HIS A 320 -35.83 13.66 0.38
N GLU A 321 -36.69 12.66 0.16
CA GLU A 321 -37.90 12.81 -0.65
C GLU A 321 -38.89 13.77 0.06
N GLY A 322 -39.33 14.84 -0.61
CA GLY A 322 -40.36 15.73 -0.05
C GLY A 322 -40.24 17.24 -0.32
N TYR A 323 -39.30 17.71 -1.15
CA TYR A 323 -39.23 19.14 -1.50
C TYR A 323 -40.39 19.54 -2.44
N PRO A 324 -41.33 20.40 -2.01
CA PRO A 324 -42.38 20.93 -2.88
C PRO A 324 -41.77 21.94 -3.87
N ASN A 325 -42.29 21.99 -5.10
CA ASN A 325 -41.83 22.86 -6.20
C ASN A 325 -40.46 22.49 -6.81
N LEU A 326 -40.35 21.28 -7.38
CA LEU A 326 -39.34 20.96 -8.39
C LEU A 326 -39.69 21.70 -9.69
N ASN A 327 -39.03 22.83 -9.97
CA ASN A 327 -39.12 23.47 -11.28
C ASN A 327 -38.41 22.57 -12.30
N ARG A 328 -39.21 21.81 -13.05
CA ARG A 328 -38.92 20.71 -14.00
C ARG A 328 -38.76 19.33 -13.34
N ASP A 329 -39.69 18.43 -13.67
CA ASP A 329 -39.61 16.97 -13.50
C ASP A 329 -38.47 16.38 -14.37
N ILE A 330 -37.22 16.68 -14.03
CA ILE A 330 -36.06 15.96 -14.55
C ILE A 330 -35.85 14.79 -13.59
N SER A 331 -36.25 13.59 -14.05
CA SER A 331 -36.22 12.24 -13.48
C SER A 331 -35.75 12.05 -12.02
N ARG A 332 -36.36 11.09 -11.30
CA ARG A 332 -35.94 10.59 -9.96
C ARG A 332 -34.45 10.20 -9.81
N SER A 333 -33.64 10.30 -10.87
CA SER A 333 -32.25 9.88 -10.95
C SER A 333 -31.24 10.88 -10.37
N PHE A 334 -31.50 12.19 -10.42
CA PHE A 334 -30.67 13.27 -9.85
C PHE A 334 -31.50 14.55 -9.65
N THR A 335 -30.99 15.51 -8.89
CA THR A 335 -31.75 16.73 -8.52
C THR A 335 -31.00 18.00 -8.90
N LEU A 336 -31.63 18.83 -9.73
CA LEU A 336 -31.18 20.18 -10.08
C LEU A 336 -32.08 21.22 -9.40
N LEU A 337 -31.50 22.13 -8.63
CA LEU A 337 -32.21 23.14 -7.84
C LEU A 337 -31.78 24.55 -8.28
N ASP A 338 -32.75 25.35 -8.70
CA ASP A 338 -32.58 26.79 -8.88
C ASP A 338 -33.04 27.52 -7.61
N HIS A 339 -32.07 28.07 -6.87
CA HIS A 339 -32.34 28.67 -5.56
C HIS A 339 -33.03 30.02 -5.65
N LYS A 340 -33.06 30.67 -6.81
CA LYS A 340 -33.82 31.91 -6.98
C LYS A 340 -35.31 31.63 -6.87
N ASP A 341 -35.76 30.58 -7.57
CA ASP A 341 -37.17 30.23 -7.64
C ASP A 341 -37.62 29.44 -6.40
N ARG A 342 -36.75 28.60 -5.84
CA ARG A 342 -37.04 27.75 -4.68
C ARG A 342 -36.90 28.49 -3.34
N ASP A 343 -35.81 29.24 -3.17
CA ASP A 343 -35.38 29.77 -1.87
C ASP A 343 -35.29 31.31 -1.85
N GLY A 344 -35.50 31.99 -2.99
CA GLY A 344 -35.36 33.44 -3.09
C GLY A 344 -33.92 33.95 -3.09
N VAL A 345 -32.94 33.09 -3.40
CA VAL A 345 -31.52 33.43 -3.46
C VAL A 345 -31.04 33.40 -4.91
N ASP A 346 -30.78 34.56 -5.50
CA ASP A 346 -30.37 34.67 -6.92
C ASP A 346 -28.89 34.32 -7.12
N GLY A 347 -28.49 33.91 -8.32
CA GLY A 347 -27.08 33.64 -8.63
C GLY A 347 -26.52 32.33 -8.05
N PHE A 348 -27.37 31.41 -7.58
CA PHE A 348 -26.95 30.14 -6.99
C PHE A 348 -27.77 28.94 -7.51
N ILE A 349 -27.09 27.90 -8.00
CA ILE A 349 -27.69 26.66 -8.50
C ILE A 349 -27.00 25.48 -7.82
N THR A 350 -27.76 24.46 -7.40
CA THR A 350 -27.22 23.20 -6.86
C THR A 350 -27.60 22.02 -7.74
N ILE A 351 -26.63 21.14 -8.00
CA ILE A 351 -26.83 19.85 -8.68
C ILE A 351 -26.24 18.72 -7.84
N THR A 352 -27.05 17.70 -7.55
CA THR A 352 -26.64 16.58 -6.70
C THR A 352 -27.42 15.30 -7.01
N GLY A 353 -27.13 14.21 -6.31
CA GLY A 353 -27.60 12.88 -6.66
C GLY A 353 -26.87 12.33 -7.89
N GLY A 354 -27.58 11.53 -8.69
CA GLY A 354 -27.03 11.00 -9.93
C GLY A 354 -26.06 9.85 -9.75
N LYS A 355 -25.50 9.42 -10.88
CA LYS A 355 -24.54 8.32 -11.00
C LYS A 355 -23.37 8.80 -11.83
N TRP A 356 -22.23 8.14 -11.67
CA TRP A 356 -21.09 8.41 -12.54
C TRP A 356 -21.48 8.21 -14.01
N THR A 357 -22.18 7.13 -14.38
CA THR A 357 -22.67 6.92 -15.76
C THR A 357 -23.47 8.10 -16.34
N THR A 358 -24.16 8.90 -15.51
CA THR A 358 -25.03 9.99 -15.97
C THR A 358 -24.43 11.39 -15.81
N TYR A 359 -23.14 11.52 -15.45
CA TYR A 359 -22.56 12.83 -15.11
C TYR A 359 -22.65 13.85 -16.26
N ARG A 360 -22.52 13.39 -17.52
CA ARG A 360 -22.54 14.27 -18.70
C ARG A 360 -23.95 14.81 -18.96
N LYS A 361 -24.99 13.97 -18.86
CA LYS A 361 -26.39 14.41 -18.88
C LYS A 361 -26.69 15.41 -17.76
N MET A 362 -26.18 15.17 -16.54
CA MET A 362 -26.34 16.12 -15.43
C MET A 362 -25.70 17.48 -15.74
N ALA A 363 -24.52 17.47 -16.36
CA ALA A 363 -23.86 18.69 -16.80
C ALA A 363 -24.68 19.44 -17.86
N GLU A 364 -25.15 18.72 -18.90
CA GLU A 364 -25.95 19.29 -19.98
C GLU A 364 -27.19 20.01 -19.46
N VAL A 365 -28.00 19.35 -18.63
CA VAL A 365 -29.23 19.98 -18.10
C VAL A 365 -28.96 21.15 -17.15
N THR A 366 -27.84 21.10 -16.42
CA THR A 366 -27.42 22.21 -15.55
C THR A 366 -27.04 23.41 -16.40
N VAL A 367 -26.23 23.21 -17.45
CA VAL A 367 -25.79 24.30 -18.32
C VAL A 367 -26.91 24.81 -19.23
N ASP A 368 -27.88 23.99 -19.58
CA ASP A 368 -29.09 24.43 -20.29
C ASP A 368 -29.88 25.45 -19.44
N LEU A 369 -30.10 25.17 -18.15
CA LEU A 369 -30.72 26.11 -17.22
C LEU A 369 -29.92 27.42 -17.11
N ILE A 370 -28.60 27.34 -17.08
CA ILE A 370 -27.71 28.51 -17.09
C ILE A 370 -27.86 29.31 -18.39
N GLY A 371 -27.90 28.64 -19.54
CA GLY A 371 -28.12 29.27 -20.85
C GLY A 371 -29.41 30.08 -20.91
N GLU A 372 -30.49 29.54 -20.32
CA GLU A 372 -31.76 30.26 -20.17
C GLU A 372 -31.63 31.52 -19.30
N ARG A 373 -30.89 31.44 -18.18
CA ARG A 373 -30.63 32.58 -17.27
C ARG A 373 -29.81 33.70 -17.94
N PHE A 374 -28.74 33.35 -18.64
CA PHE A 374 -27.89 34.31 -19.34
C PHE A 374 -28.45 34.74 -20.70
N LYS A 375 -29.57 34.14 -21.16
CA LYS A 375 -30.14 34.33 -22.50
C LYS A 375 -29.14 34.02 -23.63
N VAL A 376 -28.30 33.01 -23.40
CA VAL A 376 -27.29 32.52 -24.35
C VAL A 376 -27.63 31.07 -24.70
N ASN A 377 -28.36 30.89 -25.80
CA ASN A 377 -28.83 29.57 -26.26
C ASN A 377 -27.83 28.91 -27.20
N ARG A 378 -26.69 28.46 -26.66
CA ARG A 378 -25.72 27.60 -27.37
C ARG A 378 -26.03 26.13 -27.04
N LEU A 379 -26.15 25.27 -28.05
CA LEU A 379 -26.45 23.86 -27.89
C LEU A 379 -25.29 23.09 -27.25
N CYS A 380 -25.60 22.07 -26.45
CA CYS A 380 -24.60 21.15 -25.91
C CYS A 380 -23.93 20.35 -27.03
N ARG A 381 -22.61 20.20 -26.97
CA ARG A 381 -21.83 19.36 -27.91
C ARG A 381 -20.96 18.32 -27.20
N THR A 382 -21.06 18.20 -25.87
CA THR A 382 -20.22 17.30 -25.06
C THR A 382 -20.37 15.82 -25.43
N HIS A 383 -21.51 15.43 -26.00
CA HIS A 383 -21.79 14.08 -26.48
C HIS A 383 -21.18 13.79 -27.86
N LEU A 384 -20.71 14.81 -28.59
CA LEU A 384 -20.17 14.68 -29.95
C LEU A 384 -18.64 14.63 -29.97
N GLU A 385 -17.99 15.21 -28.96
CA GLU A 385 -16.53 15.37 -28.93
C GLU A 385 -15.88 14.37 -27.98
N ILE A 386 -14.89 13.65 -28.52
CA ILE A 386 -14.03 12.75 -27.76
C ILE A 386 -13.18 13.60 -26.80
N LEU A 387 -12.98 13.11 -25.58
CA LEU A 387 -12.09 13.73 -24.61
C LEU A 387 -10.65 13.73 -25.14
N PRO A 388 -9.84 14.77 -24.81
CA PRO A 388 -8.47 14.84 -25.26
C PRO A 388 -7.69 13.59 -24.83
N SER A 389 -6.72 13.20 -25.64
CA SER A 389 -5.82 12.09 -25.33
C SER A 389 -4.39 12.61 -25.31
N LYS A 390 -3.57 12.11 -24.37
CA LYS A 390 -2.14 12.42 -24.29
C LYS A 390 -1.34 11.84 -25.47
N HIS A 391 -1.88 10.82 -26.15
CA HIS A 391 -1.31 10.24 -27.37
C HIS A 391 -2.36 10.23 -28.49
N GLU A 392 -2.02 10.81 -29.66
CA GLU A 392 -2.91 10.89 -30.83
C GLU A 392 -3.43 9.52 -31.32
N ALA A 393 -2.77 8.42 -30.93
CA ALA A 393 -3.14 7.04 -31.25
C ALA A 393 -4.20 6.41 -30.31
N ASN A 394 -4.58 7.05 -29.20
CA ASN A 394 -5.37 6.45 -28.12
C ASN A 394 -6.88 6.79 -28.17
N ASN A 395 -7.51 6.69 -29.34
CA ASN A 395 -8.98 6.69 -29.48
C ASN A 395 -9.59 5.28 -29.32
N HIS A 396 -8.89 4.40 -28.60
CA HIS A 396 -9.27 3.01 -28.40
C HIS A 396 -9.71 2.76 -26.96
N HIS A 397 -10.51 1.70 -26.77
CA HIS A 397 -10.91 1.28 -25.44
C HIS A 397 -9.69 0.90 -24.60
N LEU A 398 -9.72 1.28 -23.32
CA LEU A 398 -8.77 0.77 -22.33
C LEU A 398 -8.79 -0.76 -22.36
N TYR A 399 -7.64 -1.39 -22.19
CA TYR A 399 -7.56 -2.84 -21.99
C TYR A 399 -6.36 -3.17 -21.12
N LEU A 400 -6.47 -4.22 -20.30
CA LEU A 400 -5.46 -4.60 -19.30
C LEU A 400 -4.02 -4.66 -19.82
N GLY A 401 -3.81 -5.14 -21.05
CA GLY A 401 -2.48 -5.29 -21.66
C GLY A 401 -1.90 -4.03 -22.31
N GLY A 402 -2.60 -2.88 -22.24
CA GLY A 402 -2.19 -1.64 -22.90
C GLY A 402 -0.83 -1.14 -22.42
N ARG A 403 -0.71 -0.92 -21.11
CA ARG A 403 0.53 -0.43 -20.47
C ARG A 403 1.72 -1.36 -20.71
N LEU A 404 1.49 -2.68 -20.61
CA LEU A 404 2.54 -3.65 -20.90
C LEU A 404 3.04 -3.47 -22.34
N LYS A 405 2.12 -3.44 -23.32
CA LYS A 405 2.46 -3.27 -24.73
C LYS A 405 3.24 -1.98 -25.00
N GLU A 406 2.88 -0.88 -24.35
CA GLU A 406 3.62 0.39 -24.43
C GLU A 406 5.06 0.22 -23.94
N VAL A 407 5.25 -0.36 -22.75
CA VAL A 407 6.57 -0.66 -22.19
C VAL A 407 7.39 -1.59 -23.09
N GLU A 408 6.77 -2.61 -23.71
CA GLU A 408 7.49 -3.51 -24.62
C GLU A 408 7.92 -2.82 -25.92
N ASN A 409 7.04 -1.98 -26.49
CA ASN A 409 7.30 -1.25 -27.73
C ASN A 409 8.39 -0.20 -27.56
N GLU A 410 8.39 0.50 -26.42
CA GLU A 410 9.37 1.54 -26.09
C GLU A 410 10.66 0.95 -25.47
N ALA A 411 10.67 -0.35 -25.16
CA ALA A 411 11.73 -1.04 -24.44
C ALA A 411 12.10 -0.37 -23.10
N SER A 412 11.11 0.22 -22.42
CA SER A 412 11.27 1.06 -21.23
C SER A 412 11.26 0.29 -19.89
N TYR A 413 11.47 -1.03 -19.91
CA TYR A 413 11.52 -1.86 -18.69
C TYR A 413 12.52 -1.36 -17.64
N GLY A 414 13.62 -0.74 -18.08
CA GLY A 414 14.63 -0.13 -17.22
C GLY A 414 14.18 1.09 -16.45
N GLN A 415 13.12 1.75 -16.93
CA GLN A 415 12.59 3.02 -16.41
C GLN A 415 11.39 2.82 -15.49
N LEU A 416 11.05 1.58 -15.12
CA LEU A 416 9.90 1.32 -14.26
C LEU A 416 10.15 1.87 -12.85
N VAL A 417 9.27 2.78 -12.42
CA VAL A 417 9.21 3.29 -11.06
C VAL A 417 8.27 2.42 -10.21
N CYS A 418 7.17 1.92 -10.78
CA CYS A 418 6.27 0.97 -10.14
C CYS A 418 6.05 -0.25 -11.03
N GLU A 419 6.61 -1.40 -10.64
CA GLU A 419 6.49 -2.65 -11.38
C GLU A 419 5.07 -3.23 -11.31
N CYS A 420 4.34 -2.99 -10.21
CA CYS A 420 2.99 -3.51 -10.03
C CYS A 420 1.97 -2.92 -11.02
N GLU A 421 2.16 -1.65 -11.39
CA GLU A 421 1.24 -0.91 -12.29
C GLU A 421 1.92 -0.54 -13.61
N LEU A 422 3.15 -0.99 -13.83
CA LEU A 422 3.96 -0.67 -15.01
C LEU A 422 4.04 0.85 -15.25
N THR A 423 4.33 1.59 -14.18
CA THR A 423 4.53 3.05 -14.22
C THR A 423 5.98 3.36 -14.56
N THR A 424 6.21 4.15 -15.61
CA THR A 424 7.54 4.56 -16.06
C THR A 424 7.99 5.86 -15.40
N GLN A 425 9.29 6.13 -15.45
CA GLN A 425 9.89 7.36 -14.97
C GLN A 425 9.31 8.58 -15.70
N ASP A 426 9.15 8.49 -17.02
CA ASP A 426 8.63 9.59 -17.84
C ASP A 426 7.21 9.97 -17.43
N GLU A 427 6.33 8.99 -17.18
CA GLU A 427 4.98 9.26 -16.68
C GLU A 427 5.00 10.02 -15.35
N VAL A 428 5.86 9.62 -14.42
CA VAL A 428 6.02 10.29 -13.11
C VAL A 428 6.58 11.70 -13.29
N VAL A 429 7.58 11.90 -14.15
CA VAL A 429 8.13 13.22 -14.47
C VAL A 429 7.04 14.12 -15.04
N GLN A 430 6.18 13.61 -15.94
CA GLN A 430 5.07 14.41 -16.48
C GLN A 430 4.05 14.77 -15.41
N ALA A 431 3.70 13.85 -14.50
CA ALA A 431 2.81 14.17 -13.38
C ALA A 431 3.40 15.26 -12.47
N ILE A 432 4.71 15.18 -12.17
CA ILE A 432 5.40 16.17 -11.35
C ILE A 432 5.50 17.53 -12.07
N ILE A 433 5.93 17.57 -13.33
CA ILE A 433 6.28 18.82 -14.00
C ILE A 433 5.09 19.42 -14.75
N GLN A 434 4.40 18.63 -15.59
CA GLN A 434 3.33 19.13 -16.44
C GLN A 434 2.00 19.22 -15.70
N ALA A 435 1.60 18.16 -14.98
CA ALA A 435 0.36 18.17 -14.21
C ALA A 435 0.50 18.97 -12.90
N ASN A 436 1.73 19.29 -12.51
CA ASN A 436 2.05 20.06 -11.30
C ASN A 436 1.44 19.44 -10.03
N ALA A 437 1.49 18.10 -9.95
CA ALA A 437 1.06 17.32 -8.79
C ALA A 437 1.64 17.86 -7.49
N ARG A 438 0.83 18.10 -6.47
CA ARG A 438 1.28 18.69 -5.20
C ARG A 438 1.81 17.64 -4.24
N THR A 439 1.18 16.47 -4.23
CA THR A 439 1.54 15.36 -3.36
C THR A 439 1.85 14.10 -4.16
N ILE A 440 2.54 13.13 -3.54
CA ILE A 440 2.73 11.80 -4.13
C ILE A 440 1.37 11.10 -4.35
N ASP A 441 0.33 11.42 -3.56
CA ASP A 441 -1.01 10.86 -3.73
C ASP A 441 -1.73 11.37 -5.00
N ASP A 442 -1.38 12.57 -5.47
CA ASP A 442 -1.83 13.13 -6.77
C ASP A 442 -1.18 12.34 -7.91
N ILE A 443 0.14 12.15 -7.82
CA ILE A 443 0.89 11.34 -8.79
C ILE A 443 0.31 9.92 -8.84
N ARG A 444 -0.11 9.34 -7.70
CA ARG A 444 -0.86 8.07 -7.70
C ARG A 444 -2.14 8.14 -8.52
N ARG A 445 -2.94 9.19 -8.42
CA ARG A 445 -4.18 9.29 -9.23
C ARG A 445 -3.86 9.44 -10.72
N ASP A 446 -2.79 10.17 -11.05
CA ASP A 446 -2.39 10.43 -12.43
C ASP A 446 -1.84 9.19 -13.14
N VAL A 447 -1.00 8.41 -12.45
CA VAL A 447 -0.22 7.32 -13.08
C VAL A 447 -0.32 5.96 -12.38
N ARG A 448 -1.20 5.86 -11.38
CA ARG A 448 -1.56 4.64 -10.63
C ARG A 448 -0.49 4.07 -9.68
N LEU A 449 0.63 4.75 -9.44
CA LEU A 449 1.68 4.22 -8.55
C LEU A 449 1.14 3.89 -7.15
N GLY A 450 1.56 2.75 -6.60
CA GLY A 450 1.10 2.30 -5.28
C GLY A 450 -0.37 1.86 -5.22
N MET A 451 -1.06 1.73 -6.36
CA MET A 451 -2.37 1.05 -6.41
C MET A 451 -2.26 -0.48 -6.46
N GLY A 452 -1.10 -1.01 -6.88
CA GLY A 452 -0.88 -2.44 -7.02
C GLY A 452 -0.61 -3.21 -5.73
N PRO A 453 -0.25 -4.51 -5.81
CA PRO A 453 -0.29 -5.42 -4.65
C PRO A 453 0.69 -5.13 -3.51
N CYS A 454 1.74 -4.33 -3.75
CA CYS A 454 2.69 -3.90 -2.72
C CYS A 454 2.25 -2.63 -1.97
N GLN A 455 1.18 -1.97 -2.41
CA GLN A 455 0.63 -0.74 -1.82
C GLN A 455 1.66 0.38 -1.62
N GLY A 456 2.64 0.51 -2.52
CA GLY A 456 3.64 1.58 -2.46
C GLY A 456 4.97 1.23 -1.81
N ALA A 457 5.18 -0.04 -1.41
CA ALA A 457 6.39 -0.49 -0.73
C ALA A 457 7.71 0.03 -1.34
N TYR A 458 7.83 0.01 -2.67
CA TYR A 458 9.04 0.44 -3.40
C TYR A 458 8.87 1.82 -4.03
N CYS A 459 7.80 2.00 -4.82
CA CYS A 459 7.62 3.22 -5.63
C CYS A 459 7.45 4.50 -4.80
N ALA A 460 6.98 4.45 -3.55
CA ALA A 460 6.84 5.68 -2.74
C ALA A 460 8.20 6.33 -2.44
N PHE A 461 9.20 5.53 -2.04
CA PHE A 461 10.59 5.98 -1.88
C PHE A 461 11.15 6.56 -3.18
N ARG A 462 10.96 5.85 -4.31
CA ARG A 462 11.48 6.28 -5.61
C ARG A 462 10.91 7.63 -6.03
N VAL A 463 9.59 7.79 -5.90
CA VAL A 463 8.90 9.02 -6.27
C VAL A 463 9.26 10.17 -5.35
N ALA A 464 9.47 9.92 -4.04
CA ALA A 464 9.97 10.95 -3.12
C ALA A 464 11.35 11.46 -3.55
N GLY A 465 12.26 10.55 -3.91
CA GLY A 465 13.57 10.91 -4.46
C GLY A 465 13.48 11.69 -5.76
N MET A 466 12.63 11.26 -6.71
CA MET A 466 12.40 11.98 -7.97
C MET A 466 11.80 13.37 -7.75
N LEU A 467 10.84 13.50 -6.83
CA LEU A 467 10.23 14.79 -6.48
C LEU A 467 11.30 15.76 -5.98
N HIS A 468 12.20 15.27 -5.12
CA HIS A 468 13.31 16.04 -4.58
C HIS A 468 14.30 16.46 -5.66
N ASP A 469 14.70 15.53 -6.53
CA ASP A 469 15.65 15.80 -7.62
C ASP A 469 15.10 16.77 -8.68
N LEU A 470 13.80 16.72 -8.96
CA LEU A 470 13.20 17.53 -10.02
C LEU A 470 12.81 18.93 -9.56
N ARG A 471 12.39 19.09 -8.30
CA ARG A 471 11.90 20.38 -7.77
C ARG A 471 12.86 21.06 -6.79
N HIS A 472 13.77 20.30 -6.19
CA HIS A 472 14.64 20.75 -5.09
C HIS A 472 13.89 21.57 -4.02
N PRO A 473 12.75 21.08 -3.49
CA PRO A 473 12.09 21.75 -2.38
C PRO A 473 12.95 21.67 -1.12
N PRO A 474 12.66 22.45 -0.07
CA PRO A 474 13.14 22.13 1.28
C PRO A 474 12.87 20.66 1.58
N ILE A 475 13.88 19.93 2.06
CA ILE A 475 13.83 18.47 2.21
C ILE A 475 12.67 18.01 3.11
N GLU A 476 12.23 18.83 4.06
CA GLU A 476 11.09 18.58 4.93
C GLU A 476 9.77 18.44 4.16
N GLU A 477 9.60 19.15 3.04
CA GLU A 477 8.42 19.02 2.17
C GLU A 477 8.40 17.66 1.46
N THR A 478 9.56 17.19 0.98
CA THR A 478 9.70 15.83 0.43
C THR A 478 9.37 14.79 1.50
N ASN A 479 9.93 14.95 2.70
CA ASN A 479 9.73 14.02 3.81
C ASN A 479 8.26 13.93 4.23
N VAL A 480 7.59 15.07 4.42
CA VAL A 480 6.18 15.08 4.82
C VAL A 480 5.29 14.52 3.70
N SER A 481 5.60 14.79 2.43
CA SER A 481 4.84 14.16 1.33
C SER A 481 5.01 12.63 1.28
N LEU A 482 6.17 12.09 1.66
CA LEU A 482 6.36 10.64 1.81
C LEU A 482 5.52 10.09 2.97
N ARG A 483 5.51 10.78 4.13
CA ARG A 483 4.70 10.39 5.30
C ARG A 483 3.21 10.36 4.96
N ASP A 484 2.70 11.42 4.35
CA ASP A 484 1.29 11.55 3.96
C ASP A 484 0.88 10.43 2.99
N PHE A 485 1.76 10.08 2.04
CA PHE A 485 1.48 8.99 1.11
C PHE A 485 1.41 7.62 1.82
N LEU A 486 2.38 7.31 2.67
CA LEU A 486 2.36 6.08 3.47
C LEU A 486 1.11 6.00 4.34
N GLN A 487 0.69 7.13 4.93
CA GLN A 487 -0.52 7.23 5.73
C GLN A 487 -1.79 7.01 4.90
N GLU A 488 -1.86 7.52 3.67
CA GLU A 488 -2.99 7.31 2.76
C GLU A 488 -3.10 5.84 2.30
N ARG A 489 -1.98 5.11 2.24
CA ARG A 489 -1.99 3.66 2.02
C ARG A 489 -2.47 2.93 3.27
N TRP A 490 -1.89 3.25 4.43
CA TRP A 490 -2.25 2.70 5.73
C TRP A 490 -3.75 2.81 6.03
N LYS A 491 -4.34 3.98 5.80
CA LYS A 491 -5.78 4.22 5.96
C LYS A 491 -6.65 3.17 5.28
N GLY A 492 -6.31 2.81 4.03
CA GLY A 492 -7.06 1.81 3.28
C GLY A 492 -6.76 0.36 3.71
N ASN A 493 -5.58 0.10 4.25
CA ASN A 493 -5.15 -1.24 4.62
C ASN A 493 -5.68 -1.63 6.00
N LEU A 494 -5.80 -0.66 6.93
CA LEU A 494 -6.23 -0.85 8.32
C LEU A 494 -7.47 -1.76 8.48
N PRO A 495 -8.58 -1.56 7.73
CA PRO A 495 -9.78 -2.40 7.88
C PRO A 495 -9.57 -3.84 7.40
N VAL A 496 -8.47 -4.13 6.70
CA VAL A 496 -8.14 -5.44 6.09
C VAL A 496 -6.84 -6.08 6.57
N LEU A 497 -6.21 -5.55 7.64
CA LEU A 497 -4.96 -6.08 8.19
C LEU A 497 -5.16 -7.37 9.00
N TRP A 498 -5.20 -8.50 8.30
CA TRP A 498 -4.98 -9.85 8.86
C TRP A 498 -4.32 -10.74 7.80
N GLY A 499 -3.97 -11.97 8.18
CA GLY A 499 -3.46 -12.99 7.26
C GLY A 499 -2.31 -12.50 6.38
N GLN A 500 -2.40 -12.71 5.06
CA GLN A 500 -1.36 -12.30 4.12
C GLN A 500 -1.23 -10.78 3.97
N GLN A 501 -2.29 -10.01 4.22
CA GLN A 501 -2.21 -8.55 4.10
C GLN A 501 -1.47 -7.92 5.28
N LEU A 502 -1.70 -8.42 6.50
CA LEU A 502 -0.90 -8.03 7.67
C LEU A 502 0.58 -8.42 7.50
N ARG A 503 0.85 -9.60 6.91
CA ARG A 503 2.21 -10.01 6.57
C ARG A 503 2.88 -9.06 5.55
N GLN A 504 2.16 -8.62 4.53
CA GLN A 504 2.65 -7.61 3.59
C GLN A 504 2.95 -6.29 4.29
N GLU A 505 2.09 -5.84 5.22
CA GLU A 505 2.39 -4.61 5.97
C GLU A 505 3.59 -4.73 6.89
N ARG A 506 3.79 -5.88 7.55
CA ARG A 506 5.05 -6.10 8.30
C ARG A 506 6.29 -6.03 7.41
N PHE A 507 6.18 -6.39 6.13
CA PHE A 507 7.26 -6.17 5.18
C PHE A 507 7.44 -4.69 4.84
N ASN A 508 6.36 -3.93 4.66
CA ASN A 508 6.43 -2.49 4.44
C ASN A 508 7.07 -1.76 5.64
N GLU A 509 6.76 -2.17 6.87
CA GLU A 509 7.43 -1.65 8.08
C GLU A 509 8.91 -2.05 8.15
N LEU A 510 9.28 -3.26 7.74
CA LEU A 510 10.70 -3.61 7.60
C LEU A 510 11.42 -2.66 6.63
N VAL A 511 10.78 -2.29 5.53
CA VAL A 511 11.36 -1.31 4.57
C VAL A 511 11.43 0.09 5.19
N TYR A 512 10.31 0.67 5.57
CA TYR A 512 10.25 2.09 5.93
C TYR A 512 10.71 2.38 7.35
N ILE A 513 10.38 1.53 8.31
CA ILE A 513 10.84 1.67 9.68
C ILE A 513 12.22 1.04 9.77
N ASN A 514 12.39 -0.27 9.60
CA ASN A 514 13.69 -0.89 9.88
C ASN A 514 14.85 -0.41 8.96
N ASN A 515 14.70 -0.50 7.64
CA ASN A 515 15.83 -0.22 6.74
C ASN A 515 16.03 1.28 6.54
N LEU A 516 14.94 2.01 6.28
CA LEU A 516 14.99 3.42 5.93
C LEU A 516 14.85 4.37 7.12
N ASN A 517 14.40 3.89 8.28
CA ASN A 517 14.25 4.69 9.51
C ASN A 517 13.44 5.98 9.26
N ALA A 518 12.35 5.85 8.52
CA ALA A 518 11.48 6.94 8.04
C ALA A 518 10.69 7.62 9.16
N ASP A 519 10.44 6.92 10.26
CA ASP A 519 9.83 7.43 11.49
C ASP A 519 10.71 8.45 12.22
N ASN A 520 11.97 8.61 11.81
CA ASN A 520 12.93 9.57 12.35
C ASN A 520 13.39 10.61 11.31
N LEU A 521 12.68 10.74 10.18
CA LEU A 521 12.91 11.83 9.23
C LEU A 521 12.73 13.20 9.90
N PRO A 522 13.47 14.25 9.49
CA PRO A 522 13.21 15.61 9.95
C PRO A 522 11.93 16.19 9.31
N GLY A 523 11.41 17.28 9.89
CA GLY A 523 10.22 17.98 9.41
C GLY A 523 8.93 17.62 10.14
N GLU A 524 7.81 18.10 9.62
CA GLU A 524 6.48 17.87 10.21
C GLU A 524 6.01 16.43 10.02
N ASN A 525 5.21 15.91 10.96
CA ASN A 525 4.70 14.54 10.89
C ASN A 525 3.62 14.36 9.80
N GLU A 526 2.91 15.44 9.47
CA GLU A 526 1.76 15.45 8.58
C GLU A 526 1.65 16.84 7.95
N SER A 527 1.30 16.92 6.66
CA SER A 527 1.08 18.21 5.99
C SER A 527 -0.38 18.66 6.05
N LYS A 528 -0.65 19.91 5.66
CA LYS A 528 -2.04 20.38 5.45
C LYS A 528 -2.77 19.63 4.32
N LEU A 529 -2.02 19.01 3.42
CA LEU A 529 -2.53 18.23 2.29
C LEU A 529 -2.70 16.74 2.61
N ALA A 530 -2.43 16.35 3.85
CA ALA A 530 -2.49 14.99 4.29
C ALA A 530 -3.88 14.34 4.12
N PRO A 531 -3.91 13.01 4.01
CA PRO A 531 -5.16 12.27 3.87
C PRO A 531 -6.05 12.42 5.09
N GLU A 532 -7.34 12.62 4.86
CA GLU A 532 -8.34 12.56 5.94
C GLU A 532 -8.35 11.15 6.57
N HIS A 533 -8.43 11.07 7.91
CA HIS A 533 -8.49 9.82 8.65
C HIS A 533 -9.92 9.25 8.71
N TYR A 534 -10.04 7.92 8.78
CA TYR A 534 -11.31 7.31 9.21
C TYR A 534 -11.53 7.56 10.70
N SER A 535 -12.78 7.78 11.08
CA SER A 535 -13.16 7.82 12.50
C SER A 535 -12.84 6.48 13.16
N ARG A 536 -12.32 6.51 14.39
CA ARG A 536 -12.13 5.28 15.17
C ARG A 536 -13.47 4.59 15.42
N LEU A 537 -13.46 3.26 15.37
CA LEU A 537 -14.60 2.44 15.74
C LEU A 537 -14.90 2.67 17.22
N VAL A 538 -16.15 2.96 17.57
CA VAL A 538 -16.59 3.00 18.97
C VAL A 538 -17.00 1.58 19.34
N ASP A 539 -16.31 0.97 20.30
CA ASP A 539 -16.45 -0.44 20.64
C ASP A 539 -17.92 -0.88 20.82
N GLY A 540 -18.38 -1.72 19.90
CA GLY A 540 -19.71 -2.32 19.89
C GLY A 540 -19.61 -3.84 19.83
N ASN A 541 -19.85 -4.47 20.99
CA ASN A 541 -20.04 -5.89 21.26
C ASN A 541 -18.81 -6.82 21.24
N ASN A 542 -18.45 -7.23 22.46
CA ASN A 542 -17.64 -8.41 22.77
C ASN A 542 -18.17 -9.66 22.06
N HIS A 543 -17.36 -10.27 21.20
CA HIS A 543 -17.57 -11.64 20.78
C HIS A 543 -16.96 -12.59 21.82
N PRO A 544 -17.66 -13.64 22.27
CA PRO A 544 -17.12 -14.59 23.24
C PRO A 544 -16.10 -15.54 22.60
N LEU A 545 -15.07 -15.83 23.40
CA LEU A 545 -14.02 -16.85 23.35
C LEU A 545 -14.08 -17.92 22.24
N VAL A 546 -12.95 -18.05 21.56
CA VAL A 546 -12.56 -19.02 20.53
C VAL A 546 -12.84 -20.47 20.93
N LYS A 547 -13.40 -21.25 19.99
CA LYS A 547 -13.44 -22.71 20.05
C LYS A 547 -12.08 -23.27 19.64
N SER A 548 -11.51 -24.14 20.49
CA SER A 548 -10.32 -24.93 20.14
C SER A 548 -10.59 -25.77 18.89
N LEU A 549 -9.87 -25.49 17.80
CA LEU A 549 -9.78 -26.40 16.67
C LEU A 549 -8.68 -27.41 16.96
N THR A 550 -9.05 -28.68 17.00
CA THR A 550 -8.15 -29.81 17.15
C THR A 550 -7.26 -29.93 15.91
N PRO A 551 -5.95 -30.21 16.03
CA PRO A 551 -5.07 -30.37 14.88
C PRO A 551 -5.56 -31.47 13.95
N ALA A 552 -5.56 -31.21 12.64
CA ALA A 552 -5.81 -32.22 11.63
C ALA A 552 -4.60 -33.16 11.53
N ILE A 553 -4.68 -34.31 12.20
CA ILE A 553 -3.69 -35.39 12.09
C ILE A 553 -3.96 -36.14 10.78
N HIS A 554 -3.18 -35.85 9.74
CA HIS A 554 -3.19 -36.65 8.53
C HIS A 554 -2.22 -37.83 8.66
N ARG A 555 -2.73 -39.05 8.51
CA ARG A 555 -1.96 -40.27 8.30
C ARG A 555 -1.88 -40.58 6.81
N ASN A 556 -0.73 -40.41 6.19
CA ASN A 556 -0.39 -41.07 4.92
C ASN A 556 1.12 -41.33 4.86
N ILE A 557 1.47 -42.48 4.26
CA ILE A 557 2.84 -43.02 4.23
C ILE A 557 3.47 -42.71 2.86
N PRO A 558 4.56 -41.93 2.81
CA PRO A 558 5.62 -42.18 1.82
C PRO A 558 7.06 -41.97 2.33
N SER A 559 8.00 -42.56 1.59
CA SER A 559 9.46 -42.71 1.75
C SER A 559 10.13 -42.11 2.99
N VAL A 560 10.69 -43.01 3.81
CA VAL A 560 11.45 -42.70 5.02
C VAL A 560 12.85 -42.17 4.65
N SER A 561 13.13 -40.91 5.04
CA SER A 561 14.49 -40.37 5.06
C SER A 561 15.25 -40.87 6.29
N GLN A 562 16.59 -40.92 6.23
CA GLN A 562 17.37 -41.32 7.42
C GLN A 562 17.24 -40.26 8.53
N PRO A 563 17.11 -40.68 9.80
CA PRO A 563 16.95 -39.76 10.92
C PRO A 563 18.20 -38.89 11.12
N THR A 564 17.99 -37.61 11.38
CA THR A 564 19.03 -36.64 11.70
C THR A 564 18.99 -36.23 13.17
N ASP A 565 20.00 -35.50 13.66
CA ASP A 565 20.01 -35.07 15.06
C ASP A 565 19.07 -33.88 15.27
N VAL A 566 19.13 -32.89 14.38
CA VAL A 566 18.36 -31.65 14.49
C VAL A 566 17.74 -31.27 13.15
N VAL A 567 16.45 -30.92 13.18
CA VAL A 567 15.77 -30.26 12.06
C VAL A 567 15.40 -28.84 12.45
N VAL A 568 15.87 -27.86 11.68
CA VAL A 568 15.55 -26.44 11.82
C VAL A 568 14.54 -26.04 10.74
N ILE A 569 13.45 -25.42 11.17
CA ILE A 569 12.35 -25.00 10.29
C ILE A 569 12.44 -23.50 10.08
N GLY A 570 12.90 -23.08 8.90
CA GLY A 570 13.08 -21.70 8.51
C GLY A 570 14.55 -21.29 8.38
N ALA A 571 14.84 -20.49 7.35
CA ALA A 571 16.19 -19.99 7.03
C ALA A 571 16.33 -18.47 7.24
N GLY A 572 15.63 -17.92 8.23
CA GLY A 572 15.95 -16.59 8.79
C GLY A 572 17.19 -16.65 9.68
N LEU A 573 17.70 -15.49 10.10
CA LEU A 573 18.93 -15.40 10.91
C LEU A 573 18.91 -16.33 12.13
N SER A 574 17.79 -16.42 12.87
CA SER A 574 17.70 -17.25 14.09
C SER A 574 17.87 -18.75 13.79
N GLY A 575 17.19 -19.24 12.75
CA GLY A 575 17.31 -20.63 12.32
C GLY A 575 18.71 -20.95 11.81
N LEU A 576 19.32 -20.04 11.05
CA LEU A 576 20.67 -20.24 10.51
C LEU A 576 21.74 -20.22 11.61
N ILE A 577 21.63 -19.32 12.59
CA ILE A 577 22.54 -19.31 13.74
C ILE A 577 22.37 -20.58 14.58
N ALA A 578 21.14 -21.02 14.85
CA ALA A 578 20.88 -22.26 15.57
C ALA A 578 21.47 -23.48 14.85
N ALA A 579 21.29 -23.55 13.52
CA ALA A 579 21.83 -24.61 12.69
C ALA A 579 23.36 -24.62 12.69
N TRP A 580 23.98 -23.46 12.43
CA TRP A 580 25.44 -23.32 12.43
C TRP A 580 26.03 -23.72 13.79
N GLN A 581 25.48 -23.18 14.88
CA GLN A 581 25.96 -23.47 16.23
C GLN A 581 25.80 -24.95 16.62
N ALA A 582 24.75 -25.63 16.15
CA ALA A 582 24.58 -27.07 16.33
C ALA A 582 25.58 -27.88 15.46
N CYS A 583 25.85 -27.44 14.24
CA CYS A 583 26.83 -28.07 13.34
C CYS A 583 28.26 -28.00 13.90
N ILE A 584 28.68 -26.85 14.44
CA ILE A 584 30.02 -26.75 15.06
C ILE A 584 30.15 -27.62 16.31
N GLY A 585 29.03 -27.91 16.99
CA GLY A 585 28.95 -28.89 18.07
C GLY A 585 28.99 -30.35 17.61
N GLY A 586 29.10 -30.62 16.31
CA GLY A 586 29.22 -31.96 15.73
C GLY A 586 27.89 -32.66 15.41
N LEU A 587 26.76 -31.95 15.48
CA LEU A 587 25.44 -32.52 15.19
C LEU A 587 25.13 -32.58 13.69
N LYS A 588 24.39 -33.60 13.27
CA LYS A 588 23.83 -33.65 11.91
C LYS A 588 22.56 -32.81 11.85
N VAL A 589 22.66 -31.66 11.17
CA VAL A 589 21.56 -30.68 11.07
C VAL A 589 20.98 -30.63 9.67
N GLN A 590 19.65 -30.55 9.59
CA GLN A 590 18.91 -30.21 8.38
C GLN A 590 18.15 -28.90 8.56
N VAL A 591 18.33 -27.95 7.65
CA VAL A 591 17.53 -26.71 7.58
C VAL A 591 16.51 -26.85 6.47
N ILE A 592 15.24 -26.65 6.76
CA ILE A 592 14.14 -26.72 5.78
C ILE A 592 13.53 -25.33 5.64
N THR A 593 13.44 -24.83 4.41
CA THR A 593 12.91 -23.49 4.15
C THR A 593 12.09 -23.41 2.87
N LYS A 594 10.99 -22.66 2.92
CA LYS A 594 10.13 -22.37 1.76
C LYS A 594 10.77 -21.44 0.74
N GLY A 595 11.80 -20.70 1.17
CA GLY A 595 12.49 -19.72 0.35
C GLY A 595 13.56 -19.00 1.17
N TRP A 596 13.86 -17.77 0.76
CA TRP A 596 14.79 -16.91 1.47
C TRP A 596 14.16 -16.35 2.75
N GLY A 597 14.95 -16.27 3.82
CA GLY A 597 14.51 -15.66 5.09
C GLY A 597 14.56 -14.13 5.05
N ALA A 598 13.99 -13.47 6.06
CA ALA A 598 13.92 -12.01 6.15
C ALA A 598 15.29 -11.29 6.13
N THR A 599 16.37 -12.00 6.46
CA THR A 599 17.76 -11.52 6.35
C THR A 599 18.12 -11.02 4.95
N TYR A 600 17.52 -11.57 3.89
CA TYR A 600 17.71 -11.06 2.52
C TYR A 600 17.19 -9.63 2.32
N TRP A 601 16.27 -9.21 3.17
CA TRP A 601 15.56 -7.94 3.05
C TRP A 601 15.99 -6.93 4.10
N SER A 602 16.78 -7.31 5.11
CA SER A 602 17.23 -6.39 6.16
C SER A 602 18.47 -5.60 5.74
N SER A 603 18.81 -4.57 6.50
CA SER A 603 19.99 -3.71 6.28
C SER A 603 21.33 -4.48 6.20
N GLY A 604 21.37 -5.73 6.66
CA GLY A 604 22.60 -6.52 6.83
C GLY A 604 23.37 -6.17 8.11
N CYS A 605 22.88 -5.23 8.93
CA CYS A 605 23.41 -4.96 10.26
C CYS A 605 22.79 -5.90 11.31
N ILE A 606 23.42 -6.01 12.49
CA ILE A 606 22.85 -6.68 13.65
C ILE A 606 22.51 -5.61 14.69
N ASP A 607 21.22 -5.33 14.87
CA ASP A 607 20.77 -4.40 15.89
C ASP A 607 20.35 -5.12 17.18
N ILE A 608 20.70 -4.52 18.31
CA ILE A 608 20.41 -5.00 19.65
C ILE A 608 19.88 -3.78 20.43
N LEU A 609 18.55 -3.62 20.49
CA LEU A 609 17.86 -2.46 21.08
C LEU A 609 18.42 -1.11 20.63
N GLY A 610 17.86 -0.56 19.55
CA GLY A 610 18.23 0.73 19.01
C GLY A 610 17.46 1.90 19.60
N TYR A 611 16.22 1.71 20.06
CA TYR A 611 15.37 2.78 20.60
C TYR A 611 14.72 2.37 21.93
N LYS A 612 14.49 3.37 22.80
CA LYS A 612 13.87 3.15 24.11
C LYS A 612 12.35 2.96 24.00
N PRO A 613 11.76 1.92 24.60
CA PRO A 613 10.31 1.81 24.75
C PRO A 613 9.77 2.76 25.85
N PRO A 614 8.44 3.02 25.90
CA PRO A 614 7.43 2.59 24.92
C PRO A 614 7.32 3.51 23.69
N ASN A 615 7.91 4.71 23.76
CA ASN A 615 7.91 5.70 22.69
C ASN A 615 9.28 5.68 22.01
N PHE A 616 9.38 4.98 20.87
CA PHE A 616 10.61 4.59 20.18
C PHE A 616 11.33 5.73 19.45
N SER A 617 11.31 6.94 20.01
CA SER A 617 11.92 8.14 19.44
C SER A 617 13.33 8.42 19.97
N GLN A 618 13.70 7.86 21.12
CA GLN A 618 15.01 8.12 21.74
C GLN A 618 16.00 7.00 21.42
N PRO A 619 17.08 7.27 20.67
CA PRO A 619 18.08 6.25 20.37
C PRO A 619 18.84 5.83 21.64
N ILE A 620 19.13 4.54 21.73
CA ILE A 620 19.94 3.94 22.79
C ILE A 620 21.40 4.06 22.39
N LYS A 621 22.19 4.75 23.22
CA LYS A 621 23.63 4.85 23.00
C LYS A 621 24.38 3.57 23.35
N SER A 622 24.06 2.93 24.47
CA SER A 622 24.75 1.74 24.98
C SER A 622 23.77 0.60 25.24
N PRO A 623 23.60 -0.34 24.29
CA PRO A 623 22.68 -1.46 24.44
C PRO A 623 22.92 -2.30 25.68
N GLY A 624 24.18 -2.64 25.99
CA GLY A 624 24.54 -3.52 27.11
C GLY A 624 24.08 -2.96 28.45
N ILE A 625 24.36 -1.68 28.71
CA ILE A 625 23.95 -1.00 29.95
C ILE A 625 22.41 -0.94 30.02
N PHE A 626 21.76 -0.57 28.93
CA PHE A 626 20.30 -0.46 28.90
C PHE A 626 19.62 -1.82 29.11
N LEU A 627 20.16 -2.89 28.53
CA LEU A 627 19.65 -4.25 28.65
C LEU A 627 19.57 -4.72 30.10
N GLU A 628 20.57 -4.45 30.94
CA GLU A 628 20.60 -4.87 32.34
C GLU A 628 19.43 -4.33 33.18
N GLU A 629 18.96 -3.12 32.86
CA GLU A 629 17.80 -2.52 33.50
C GLU A 629 16.50 -2.96 32.80
N PHE A 630 16.49 -2.95 31.47
CA PHE A 630 15.34 -3.27 30.65
C PHE A 630 14.76 -4.65 30.98
N ILE A 631 15.58 -5.70 31.00
CA ILE A 631 15.11 -7.08 31.24
C ILE A 631 14.50 -7.28 32.63
N LYS A 632 14.84 -6.43 33.62
CA LYS A 632 14.23 -6.48 34.97
C LYS A 632 12.80 -5.95 34.94
N SER A 633 12.54 -4.97 34.08
CA SER A 633 11.21 -4.38 33.89
C SER A 633 10.33 -5.16 32.90
N THR A 634 10.94 -5.99 32.04
CA THR A 634 10.26 -6.79 31.01
C THR A 634 10.69 -8.26 31.07
N PRO A 635 10.26 -9.03 32.09
CA PRO A 635 10.73 -10.40 32.34
C PRO A 635 10.36 -11.39 31.23
N ASP A 636 9.31 -11.09 30.46
CA ASP A 636 8.82 -11.94 29.38
C ASP A 636 9.48 -11.66 28.02
N HIS A 637 10.28 -10.59 27.93
CA HIS A 637 10.98 -10.23 26.71
C HIS A 637 12.01 -11.31 26.33
N PRO A 638 12.21 -11.64 25.03
CA PRO A 638 13.18 -12.68 24.62
C PRO A 638 14.60 -12.51 25.17
N TYR A 639 15.11 -11.27 25.25
CA TYR A 639 16.41 -11.00 25.91
C TYR A 639 16.45 -11.38 27.40
N ALA A 640 15.33 -11.21 28.14
CA ALA A 640 15.25 -11.63 29.54
C ALA A 640 15.31 -13.15 29.67
N ARG A 641 14.66 -13.88 28.75
CA ARG A 641 14.69 -15.36 28.69
C ARG A 641 16.10 -15.89 28.36
N VAL A 642 16.82 -15.24 27.45
CA VAL A 642 18.17 -15.68 27.05
C VAL A 642 19.23 -15.29 28.10
N GLY A 643 19.18 -14.06 28.60
CA GLY A 643 20.16 -13.46 29.51
C GLY A 643 21.30 -12.72 28.81
N VAL A 644 21.80 -11.65 29.43
CA VAL A 644 22.86 -10.77 28.87
C VAL A 644 24.17 -11.53 28.61
N GLU A 645 24.58 -12.41 29.52
CA GLU A 645 25.81 -13.20 29.36
C GLU A 645 25.77 -14.10 28.11
N THR A 646 24.62 -14.74 27.85
CA THR A 646 24.47 -15.55 26.63
C THR A 646 24.44 -14.67 25.38
N LEU A 647 23.82 -13.50 25.43
CA LEU A 647 23.84 -12.54 24.32
C LEU A 647 25.27 -12.10 23.99
N GLU A 648 26.09 -11.80 25.00
CA GLU A 648 27.52 -11.46 24.83
C GLU A 648 28.29 -12.58 24.14
N LYS A 649 28.10 -13.83 24.59
CA LYS A 649 28.70 -15.02 23.94
C LYS A 649 28.24 -15.16 22.50
N ALA A 650 26.96 -14.94 22.22
CA ALA A 650 26.39 -14.99 20.87
C ALA A 650 27.02 -13.94 19.94
N VAL A 651 27.18 -12.70 20.43
CA VAL A 651 27.86 -11.61 19.70
C VAL A 651 29.30 -11.97 19.40
N ILE A 652 30.05 -12.47 20.39
CA ILE A 652 31.45 -12.86 20.21
C ILE A 652 31.56 -14.00 19.18
N SER A 653 30.72 -15.03 19.30
CA SER A 653 30.68 -16.16 18.37
C SER A 653 30.40 -15.71 16.94
N PHE A 654 29.41 -14.82 16.77
CA PHE A 654 29.07 -14.25 15.47
C PHE A 654 30.20 -13.41 14.86
N LEU A 655 30.87 -12.57 15.66
CA LEU A 655 32.01 -11.79 15.19
C LEU A 655 33.18 -12.69 14.75
N ASN A 656 33.41 -13.81 15.44
CA ASN A 656 34.42 -14.80 15.03
C ASN A 656 34.05 -15.47 13.71
N LEU A 657 32.79 -15.93 13.55
CA LEU A 657 32.28 -16.48 12.29
C LEU A 657 32.51 -15.52 11.12
N CYS A 658 32.19 -14.24 11.31
CA CYS A 658 32.35 -13.22 10.28
C CYS A 658 33.81 -13.02 9.87
N ARG A 659 34.75 -13.05 10.84
CA ARG A 659 36.19 -12.96 10.56
C ARG A 659 36.72 -14.18 9.82
N GLU A 660 36.28 -15.37 10.20
CA GLU A 660 36.66 -16.63 9.54
C GLU A 660 36.13 -16.72 8.10
N SER A 661 35.05 -16.00 7.81
CA SER A 661 34.39 -15.99 6.49
C SER A 661 34.81 -14.83 5.59
N ASP A 662 35.89 -14.10 5.91
CA ASP A 662 36.39 -12.94 5.14
C ASP A 662 35.35 -11.82 4.91
N TYR A 663 34.39 -11.68 5.84
CA TYR A 663 33.40 -10.60 5.83
C TYR A 663 33.19 -10.07 7.26
N PRO A 664 34.22 -9.45 7.86
CA PRO A 664 34.20 -9.07 9.27
C PRO A 664 33.13 -8.02 9.58
N TYR A 665 32.53 -8.17 10.77
CA TYR A 665 31.66 -7.19 11.39
C TYR A 665 32.40 -6.45 12.51
N TYR A 666 31.98 -5.21 12.77
CA TYR A 666 32.52 -4.35 13.82
C TYR A 666 31.39 -3.75 14.66
N GLY A 667 31.70 -3.42 15.91
CA GLY A 667 30.75 -2.89 16.88
C GLY A 667 30.84 -3.62 18.21
N SER A 668 29.99 -3.25 19.16
CA SER A 668 29.91 -3.88 20.48
C SER A 668 28.61 -3.51 21.19
N LEU A 669 28.27 -4.23 22.28
CA LEU A 669 27.17 -3.85 23.16
C LEU A 669 27.41 -2.54 23.92
N ASN A 670 28.64 -2.01 23.93
CA ASN A 670 28.98 -0.83 24.71
C ASN A 670 28.51 0.47 24.05
N THR A 671 28.49 0.52 22.71
CA THR A 671 28.07 1.70 21.97
C THR A 671 27.48 1.32 20.61
N ASN A 672 26.32 1.89 20.30
CA ASN A 672 25.76 1.87 18.96
C ASN A 672 26.54 2.82 18.03
N LEU A 673 26.67 2.40 16.77
CA LEU A 673 27.02 3.23 15.62
C LEU A 673 25.78 3.96 15.12
N TYR A 674 25.95 5.09 14.42
CA TYR A 674 24.86 5.83 13.80
C TYR A 674 25.06 5.89 12.30
N LEU A 675 24.47 4.94 11.58
CA LEU A 675 24.69 4.77 10.14
C LEU A 675 23.62 5.50 9.34
N PRO A 676 23.99 6.19 8.23
CA PRO A 676 23.02 6.80 7.34
C PRO A 676 22.17 5.73 6.62
N THR A 677 20.90 6.05 6.37
CA THR A 677 20.00 5.26 5.53
C THR A 677 19.87 5.87 4.14
N ALA A 678 19.22 5.16 3.21
CA ALA A 678 18.91 5.70 1.88
C ALA A 678 17.88 6.86 1.90
N LEU A 679 17.26 7.16 3.05
CA LEU A 679 16.50 8.39 3.27
C LEU A 679 17.35 9.49 3.91
N GLY A 680 18.60 9.23 4.27
CA GLY A 680 19.47 10.20 4.96
C GLY A 680 19.18 10.34 6.45
N THR A 681 18.40 9.46 7.06
CA THR A 681 18.24 9.39 8.52
C THR A 681 19.37 8.60 9.17
N LEU A 682 19.59 8.79 10.47
CA LEU A 682 20.60 8.05 11.23
C LEU A 682 19.97 6.88 11.99
N ARG A 683 20.42 5.67 11.67
CA ARG A 683 19.95 4.42 12.27
C ARG A 683 20.94 3.97 13.36
N PRO A 684 20.51 3.77 14.62
CA PRO A 684 21.35 3.18 15.65
C PRO A 684 21.58 1.69 15.37
N THR A 685 22.84 1.28 15.38
CA THR A 685 23.24 -0.08 15.00
C THR A 685 24.32 -0.63 15.92
N CYS A 686 24.13 -1.86 16.41
CA CYS A 686 25.06 -2.47 17.34
C CYS A 686 26.29 -3.07 16.63
N LEU A 687 26.07 -3.86 15.57
CA LEU A 687 27.14 -4.42 14.74
C LEU A 687 26.88 -4.14 13.26
N ALA A 688 27.91 -3.70 12.55
CA ALA A 688 27.84 -3.40 11.13
C ALA A 688 28.94 -4.16 10.36
N PRO A 689 28.70 -4.59 9.11
CA PRO A 689 29.74 -5.17 8.28
C PRO A 689 30.82 -4.13 7.98
N MET A 690 32.04 -4.59 7.69
CA MET A 690 33.18 -3.73 7.38
C MET A 690 32.90 -2.65 6.33
N THR A 691 32.01 -2.94 5.37
CA THR A 691 31.68 -2.02 4.28
C THR A 691 30.85 -0.82 4.72
N MET A 692 30.32 -0.78 5.94
CA MET A 692 29.45 0.33 6.40
C MET A 692 30.07 1.18 7.50
N THR A 693 31.11 0.69 8.18
CA THR A 693 31.62 1.29 9.44
C THR A 693 32.14 2.70 9.27
N ALA A 694 32.74 3.03 8.12
CA ALA A 694 33.20 4.40 7.84
C ALA A 694 32.03 5.39 7.67
N GLY A 695 30.78 4.90 7.57
CA GLY A 695 29.57 5.70 7.54
C GLY A 695 29.11 6.23 8.91
N ASP A 696 29.71 5.81 10.02
CA ASP A 696 29.26 6.23 11.36
C ASP A 696 29.32 7.75 11.54
N ALA A 697 28.15 8.35 11.75
CA ALA A 697 27.96 9.79 11.89
C ALA A 697 28.56 10.36 13.19
N SER A 698 28.99 9.51 14.13
CA SER A 698 29.77 9.95 15.29
C SER A 698 31.12 10.59 14.90
N GLN A 699 31.63 10.27 13.71
CA GLN A 699 32.83 10.87 13.15
C GLN A 699 32.47 12.21 12.48
N PRO A 700 33.14 13.34 12.80
CA PRO A 700 32.74 14.67 12.32
C PRO A 700 33.19 14.99 10.88
N SER A 701 33.66 14.00 10.11
CA SER A 701 34.22 14.24 8.77
C SER A 701 33.13 14.39 7.70
N PRO A 702 33.24 15.37 6.78
CA PRO A 702 32.29 15.55 5.68
C PRO A 702 32.22 14.32 4.78
N MET A 703 31.01 13.99 4.33
CA MET A 703 30.71 12.85 3.47
C MET A 703 30.42 13.28 2.03
N LEU A 704 30.88 12.50 1.05
CA LEU A 704 30.33 12.52 -0.31
C LEU A 704 29.42 11.31 -0.49
N ILE A 705 28.14 11.53 -0.77
CA ILE A 705 27.16 10.49 -1.08
C ILE A 705 27.11 10.33 -2.60
N VAL A 706 27.36 9.12 -3.09
CA VAL A 706 27.46 8.79 -4.51
C VAL A 706 26.25 7.97 -4.93
N GLY A 707 25.58 8.36 -6.01
CA GLY A 707 24.56 7.58 -6.70
C GLY A 707 24.95 7.26 -8.16
N PHE A 708 24.07 6.57 -8.88
CA PHE A 708 24.23 6.25 -10.30
C PHE A 708 22.97 6.65 -11.06
N SER A 709 23.11 7.36 -12.18
CA SER A 709 21.97 7.96 -12.90
C SER A 709 20.91 6.94 -13.35
N GLN A 710 21.31 5.71 -13.66
CA GLN A 710 20.45 4.62 -14.11
C GLN A 710 19.90 3.76 -12.95
N PHE A 711 20.25 4.06 -11.70
CA PHE A 711 19.85 3.28 -10.52
C PHE A 711 18.78 3.98 -9.70
N HIS A 712 17.53 3.58 -9.89
CA HIS A 712 16.36 4.28 -9.34
C HIS A 712 16.01 3.95 -7.88
N ASP A 713 16.79 3.11 -7.19
CA ASP A 713 16.58 2.74 -5.77
C ASP A 713 17.48 3.54 -4.80
N PHE A 714 18.15 4.61 -5.27
CA PHE A 714 19.02 5.43 -4.42
C PHE A 714 19.18 6.86 -4.94
N TYR A 715 18.82 7.86 -4.12
CA TYR A 715 18.81 9.27 -4.48
C TYR A 715 19.79 10.06 -3.59
N PRO A 716 21.00 10.36 -4.07
CA PRO A 716 22.07 10.86 -3.20
C PRO A 716 21.82 12.29 -2.69
N SER A 717 21.13 13.13 -3.46
CA SER A 717 20.69 14.48 -3.07
C SER A 717 19.79 14.46 -1.84
N MET A 718 18.76 13.62 -1.85
CA MET A 718 17.80 13.43 -0.75
C MET A 718 18.51 12.92 0.50
N VAL A 719 19.46 11.99 0.35
CA VAL A 719 20.29 11.50 1.45
C VAL A 719 21.13 12.63 2.05
N ALA A 720 21.85 13.38 1.21
CA ALA A 720 22.72 14.45 1.66
C ALA A 720 21.95 15.59 2.35
N ASP A 721 20.82 16.00 1.81
CA ASP A 721 20.01 17.08 2.37
C ASP A 721 19.37 16.69 3.71
N ASN A 722 18.89 15.45 3.86
CA ASN A 722 18.40 14.96 5.14
C ASN A 722 19.52 14.87 6.19
N LEU A 723 20.73 14.43 5.79
CA LEU A 723 21.90 14.41 6.68
C LEU A 723 22.29 15.83 7.12
N ASN A 724 22.34 16.78 6.18
CA ASN A 724 22.63 18.19 6.46
C ASN A 724 21.58 18.78 7.41
N LYS A 725 20.29 18.45 7.22
CA LYS A 725 19.22 18.89 8.11
C LYS A 725 19.38 18.39 9.55
N GLN A 726 20.01 17.24 9.73
CA GLN A 726 20.37 16.66 11.03
C GLN A 726 21.76 17.09 11.53
N GLY A 727 22.44 18.02 10.84
CA GLY A 727 23.74 18.55 11.23
C GLY A 727 24.95 17.69 10.81
N ILE A 728 24.76 16.69 9.95
CA ILE A 728 25.84 15.88 9.39
C ILE A 728 26.23 16.45 8.03
N LEU A 729 27.48 16.92 7.91
CA LEU A 729 27.97 17.53 6.68
C LEU A 729 28.06 16.51 5.55
N ALA A 730 27.16 16.63 4.58
CA ALA A 730 27.09 15.75 3.42
C ALA A 730 26.94 16.57 2.13
N ARG A 731 27.51 16.04 1.06
CA ARG A 731 27.29 16.51 -0.31
C ARG A 731 27.03 15.31 -1.20
N ASP A 732 26.34 15.49 -2.30
CA ASP A 732 25.94 14.41 -3.19
C ASP A 732 26.63 14.50 -4.56
N ILE A 733 26.60 13.37 -5.28
CA ILE A 733 26.87 13.30 -6.70
C ILE A 733 26.20 12.07 -7.31
N SER A 734 25.60 12.21 -8.48
CA SER A 734 25.19 11.09 -9.32
C SER A 734 26.20 10.86 -10.44
N LEU A 735 26.69 9.62 -10.56
CA LEU A 735 27.62 9.22 -11.61
C LEU A 735 26.84 8.75 -12.84
N ASP A 736 27.19 9.30 -13.99
CA ASP A 736 26.72 8.85 -15.29
C ASP A 736 27.86 8.11 -15.99
N LEU A 737 27.68 6.81 -16.25
CA LEU A 737 28.72 5.89 -16.67
C LEU A 737 28.33 5.19 -17.98
N GLU A 738 29.28 5.05 -18.90
CA GLU A 738 29.04 4.46 -20.22
C GLU A 738 28.63 2.99 -20.13
N SER A 739 29.26 2.26 -19.21
CA SER A 739 28.95 0.85 -18.95
C SER A 739 27.55 0.59 -18.39
N LEU A 740 26.86 1.63 -17.91
CA LEU A 740 25.46 1.57 -17.46
C LEU A 740 24.47 1.87 -18.57
N HIS A 741 24.79 2.76 -19.52
CA HIS A 741 23.91 3.08 -20.66
C HIS A 741 23.67 1.89 -21.60
N ILE A 742 24.63 0.98 -21.72
CA ILE A 742 24.49 -0.23 -22.55
C ILE A 742 23.53 -1.27 -21.95
N ARG A 743 23.04 -1.05 -20.72
CA ARG A 743 22.20 -2.00 -19.99
C ARG A 743 20.74 -1.57 -20.03
N LYS A 744 19.87 -2.56 -20.26
CA LYS A 744 18.42 -2.35 -20.25
C LYS A 744 17.83 -2.13 -18.86
N PHE A 745 18.52 -2.59 -17.80
CA PHE A 745 18.03 -2.54 -16.43
C PHE A 745 19.21 -2.58 -15.46
N VAL A 746 19.19 -1.73 -14.44
CA VAL A 746 20.24 -1.61 -13.42
C VAL A 746 19.60 -1.72 -12.04
N SER A 747 19.73 -2.89 -11.40
CA SER A 747 19.37 -3.10 -10.00
C SER A 747 20.59 -3.11 -9.10
N GLY A 748 20.37 -3.07 -7.78
CA GLY A 748 21.44 -3.22 -6.79
C GLY A 748 22.26 -4.50 -6.99
N SER A 749 21.62 -5.61 -7.42
CA SER A 749 22.34 -6.86 -7.71
C SER A 749 23.15 -6.80 -9.00
N VAL A 750 22.70 -6.04 -10.01
CA VAL A 750 23.48 -5.81 -11.24
C VAL A 750 24.72 -4.98 -10.90
N LEU A 751 24.57 -3.88 -10.16
CA LEU A 751 25.69 -3.06 -9.70
C LEU A 751 26.65 -3.86 -8.82
N ALA A 752 26.15 -4.68 -7.87
CA ALA A 752 26.98 -5.52 -7.03
C ALA A 752 27.86 -6.49 -7.83
N ARG A 753 27.33 -7.07 -8.91
CA ARG A 753 28.12 -7.93 -9.81
C ARG A 753 29.11 -7.12 -10.66
N LEU A 754 28.77 -5.90 -11.06
CA LEU A 754 29.69 -5.02 -11.77
C LEU A 754 30.87 -4.61 -10.87
N PHE A 755 30.65 -4.34 -9.59
CA PHE A 755 31.74 -4.04 -8.64
C PHE A 755 32.67 -5.23 -8.33
N ASP A 756 32.27 -6.47 -8.68
CA ASP A 756 33.19 -7.62 -8.66
C ASP A 756 34.23 -7.55 -9.82
N ASP A 757 33.98 -6.73 -10.85
CA ASP A 757 34.87 -6.51 -11.99
C ASP A 757 35.86 -5.35 -11.72
N PRO A 758 37.19 -5.59 -11.77
CA PRO A 758 38.18 -4.53 -11.64
C PRO A 758 38.06 -3.40 -12.69
N GLU A 759 37.62 -3.69 -13.92
CA GLU A 759 37.51 -2.66 -14.97
C GLU A 759 36.41 -1.65 -14.65
N PHE A 760 35.24 -2.13 -14.24
CA PHE A 760 34.15 -1.26 -13.81
C PHE A 760 34.53 -0.42 -12.58
N ARG A 761 35.26 -1.00 -11.62
CA ARG A 761 35.78 -0.23 -10.47
C ARG A 761 36.69 0.91 -10.92
N GLN A 762 37.55 0.66 -11.91
CA GLN A 762 38.44 1.67 -12.45
C GLN A 762 37.66 2.80 -13.13
N GLU A 763 36.63 2.48 -13.92
CA GLU A 763 35.74 3.49 -14.52
C GLU A 763 35.10 4.40 -13.45
N VAL A 764 34.56 3.81 -12.37
CA VAL A 764 34.00 4.57 -11.23
C VAL A 764 35.06 5.48 -10.60
N ILE A 765 36.27 4.97 -10.36
CA ILE A 765 37.39 5.73 -9.79
C ILE A 765 37.75 6.92 -10.68
N ASP A 766 37.89 6.71 -11.98
CA ASP A 766 38.33 7.73 -12.93
C ASP A 766 37.35 8.90 -13.01
N VAL A 767 36.05 8.62 -12.94
CA VAL A 767 35.00 9.65 -12.94
C VAL A 767 34.87 10.35 -11.57
N LEU A 768 35.02 9.61 -10.47
CA LEU A 768 34.78 10.11 -9.12
C LEU A 768 35.97 10.88 -8.53
N LYS A 769 37.20 10.37 -8.72
CA LYS A 769 38.42 10.91 -8.10
C LYS A 769 38.63 12.42 -8.33
N PRO A 770 38.41 12.97 -9.54
CA PRO A 770 38.53 14.41 -9.77
C PRO A 770 37.47 15.25 -9.04
N LYS A 771 36.37 14.62 -8.58
CA LYS A 771 35.20 15.28 -7.99
C LYS A 771 35.14 15.14 -6.46
N LEU A 772 36.16 14.55 -5.82
CA LEU A 772 36.22 14.31 -4.38
C LEU A 772 36.27 15.57 -3.51
N GLY A 773 36.77 16.69 -4.02
CA GLY A 773 36.83 17.95 -3.25
C GLY A 773 37.47 17.77 -1.86
N ASN A 774 36.90 18.43 -0.85
CA ASN A 774 37.36 18.35 0.54
C ASN A 774 36.44 17.48 1.41
N VAL A 775 36.33 16.19 1.08
CA VAL A 775 35.58 15.21 1.90
C VAL A 775 36.52 14.27 2.63
N GLY A 776 36.07 13.80 3.80
CA GLY A 776 36.83 12.83 4.59
C GLY A 776 36.46 11.38 4.30
N ARG A 777 35.37 11.12 3.57
CA ARG A 777 34.86 9.77 3.28
C ARG A 777 33.81 9.79 2.17
N VAL A 778 33.58 8.64 1.54
CA VAL A 778 32.63 8.47 0.44
C VAL A 778 31.64 7.34 0.73
N GLY A 779 30.35 7.64 0.65
CA GLY A 779 29.28 6.66 0.78
C GLY A 779 28.70 6.30 -0.59
N PHE A 780 28.58 5.02 -0.88
CA PHE A 780 27.87 4.49 -2.04
C PHE A 780 26.56 3.82 -1.60
N PRO A 781 25.57 3.61 -2.50
CA PRO A 781 24.58 2.58 -2.24
C PRO A 781 25.28 1.25 -1.95
N ALA A 782 24.65 0.38 -1.16
CA ALA A 782 25.25 -0.91 -0.78
C ALA A 782 25.32 -1.90 -1.95
N VAL A 783 26.28 -1.68 -2.84
CA VAL A 783 26.49 -2.41 -4.10
C VAL A 783 27.98 -2.73 -4.35
N LEU A 784 28.86 -2.60 -3.38
CA LEU A 784 30.31 -2.78 -3.53
C LEU A 784 30.70 -4.27 -3.52
N GLY A 785 30.39 -4.97 -4.61
CA GLY A 785 30.73 -6.38 -4.82
C GLY A 785 29.65 -7.32 -4.28
N LEU A 786 29.45 -8.47 -4.93
CA LEU A 786 28.60 -9.54 -4.39
C LEU A 786 29.46 -10.68 -3.85
N ASN A 787 30.55 -10.99 -4.55
CA ASN A 787 31.45 -12.10 -4.22
C ASN A 787 32.87 -11.63 -3.89
N LYS A 788 33.27 -10.44 -4.35
CA LYS A 788 34.62 -9.87 -4.16
C LYS A 788 34.58 -8.57 -3.36
N THR A 789 33.74 -8.53 -2.34
CA THR A 789 33.46 -7.35 -1.51
C THR A 789 34.70 -6.72 -0.90
N ALA A 790 35.55 -7.51 -0.22
CA ALA A 790 36.80 -7.02 0.40
C ALA A 790 37.74 -6.36 -0.63
N GLN A 791 37.89 -7.02 -1.78
CA GLN A 791 38.74 -6.53 -2.87
C GLN A 791 38.18 -5.25 -3.49
N ALA A 792 36.84 -5.17 -3.65
CA ALA A 792 36.19 -3.98 -4.19
C ALA A 792 36.38 -2.77 -3.26
N LEU A 793 36.13 -2.95 -1.97
CA LEU A 793 36.30 -1.91 -0.95
C LEU A 793 37.76 -1.43 -0.91
N GLN A 794 38.70 -2.36 -0.74
CA GLN A 794 40.13 -2.03 -0.64
C GLN A 794 40.65 -1.32 -1.90
N HIS A 795 40.21 -1.74 -3.09
CA HIS A 795 40.60 -1.10 -4.33
C HIS A 795 40.13 0.36 -4.38
N LEU A 796 38.86 0.62 -4.05
CA LEU A 796 38.29 1.96 -4.02
C LEU A 796 38.99 2.84 -2.97
N GLU A 797 39.16 2.36 -1.74
CA GLU A 797 39.82 3.13 -0.68
C GLU A 797 41.26 3.49 -1.04
N THR A 798 42.02 2.53 -1.58
CA THR A 798 43.41 2.76 -1.99
C THR A 798 43.50 3.76 -3.14
N ALA A 799 42.61 3.65 -4.14
CA ALA A 799 42.65 4.51 -5.32
C ALA A 799 42.14 5.93 -5.05
N LEU A 800 41.12 6.08 -4.20
CA LEU A 800 40.55 7.37 -3.81
C LEU A 800 41.36 8.05 -2.69
N GLY A 801 42.10 7.28 -1.88
CA GLY A 801 42.92 7.78 -0.78
C GLY A 801 42.13 8.20 0.46
N ILE A 802 40.85 7.82 0.54
CA ILE A 802 39.92 8.14 1.63
C ILE A 802 39.02 6.94 1.93
N PRO A 803 38.49 6.81 3.16
CA PRO A 803 37.56 5.76 3.53
C PRO A 803 36.30 5.71 2.65
N VAL A 804 35.84 4.49 2.38
CA VAL A 804 34.64 4.22 1.59
C VAL A 804 33.64 3.43 2.43
N PHE A 805 32.35 3.72 2.28
CA PHE A 805 31.29 2.97 2.94
C PHE A 805 30.05 2.76 2.05
N GLU A 806 29.18 1.87 2.49
CA GLU A 806 27.91 1.51 1.87
C GLU A 806 26.72 2.01 2.69
N ILE A 807 25.64 2.36 1.99
CA ILE A 807 24.33 2.75 2.52
C ILE A 807 23.29 1.77 1.96
N PRO A 808 22.68 0.90 2.79
CA PRO A 808 21.61 0.01 2.34
C PRO A 808 20.41 0.77 1.79
N GLY A 809 19.92 0.33 0.62
CA GLY A 809 18.72 0.86 -0.03
C GLY A 809 17.49 -0.03 0.17
N LEU A 810 16.59 0.02 -0.81
CA LEU A 810 15.41 -0.85 -0.85
C LEU A 810 15.80 -2.34 -0.98
N PRO A 811 14.97 -3.29 -0.48
CA PRO A 811 15.19 -4.71 -0.72
C PRO A 811 15.15 -5.09 -2.22
N PRO A 812 15.83 -6.18 -2.64
CA PRO A 812 16.67 -7.04 -1.82
C PRO A 812 17.97 -6.35 -1.41
N SER A 813 18.40 -6.59 -0.18
CA SER A 813 19.58 -5.95 0.40
C SER A 813 20.84 -6.74 0.09
N ILE A 814 21.80 -6.16 -0.63
CA ILE A 814 23.08 -6.83 -0.95
C ILE A 814 23.85 -7.22 0.33
N PRO A 815 23.98 -6.36 1.36
CA PRO A 815 24.57 -6.76 2.63
C PRO A 815 23.81 -7.93 3.30
N GLY A 816 22.47 -7.92 3.26
CA GLY A 816 21.65 -9.02 3.76
C GLY A 816 21.88 -10.33 3.01
N ILE A 817 22.01 -10.27 1.69
CA ILE A 817 22.38 -11.41 0.82
C ILE A 817 23.77 -11.94 1.19
N ARG A 818 24.77 -11.06 1.36
CA ARG A 818 26.14 -11.44 1.75
C ARG A 818 26.13 -12.16 3.10
N LEU A 819 25.44 -11.60 4.09
CA LEU A 819 25.28 -12.20 5.42
C LEU A 819 24.62 -13.59 5.35
N HIS A 820 23.54 -13.71 4.56
CA HIS A 820 22.87 -14.99 4.40
C HIS A 820 23.77 -16.05 3.74
N ASN A 821 24.42 -15.71 2.63
CA ASN A 821 25.29 -16.62 1.90
C ASN A 821 26.48 -17.07 2.75
N MET A 822 27.03 -16.17 3.56
CA MET A 822 28.10 -16.45 4.51
C MET A 822 27.69 -17.54 5.50
N ILE A 823 26.53 -17.40 6.15
CA ILE A 823 26.07 -18.39 7.14
C ILE A 823 25.68 -19.72 6.46
N PHE A 824 25.10 -19.67 5.26
CA PHE A 824 24.84 -20.87 4.46
C PHE A 824 26.12 -21.68 4.20
N ALA A 825 27.16 -21.01 3.69
CA ALA A 825 28.44 -21.64 3.44
C ALA A 825 29.06 -22.20 4.73
N ALA A 826 28.94 -21.48 5.85
CA ALA A 826 29.42 -21.97 7.14
C ALA A 826 28.70 -23.26 7.59
N ILE A 827 27.38 -23.35 7.44
CA ILE A 827 26.62 -24.57 7.76
C ILE A 827 27.07 -25.74 6.88
N GLU A 828 27.21 -25.54 5.57
CA GLU A 828 27.64 -26.58 4.62
C GLU A 828 29.08 -27.04 4.89
N ASN A 829 29.98 -26.11 5.22
CA ASN A 829 31.38 -26.41 5.59
C ASN A 829 31.47 -27.28 6.85
N HIS A 830 30.48 -27.21 7.74
CA HIS A 830 30.34 -28.07 8.91
C HIS A 830 29.37 -29.25 8.69
N HIS A 831 29.18 -29.66 7.43
CA HIS A 831 28.38 -30.83 7.02
C HIS A 831 26.87 -30.76 7.33
N GLY A 832 26.33 -29.57 7.56
CA GLY A 832 24.88 -29.36 7.60
C GLY A 832 24.26 -29.43 6.20
N SER A 833 22.96 -29.77 6.13
CA SER A 833 22.21 -29.83 4.87
C SER A 833 21.10 -28.78 4.84
N ILE A 834 20.97 -28.05 3.74
CA ILE A 834 19.92 -27.03 3.57
C ILE A 834 18.99 -27.41 2.42
N PHE A 835 17.70 -27.46 2.69
CA PHE A 835 16.63 -27.78 1.75
C PHE A 835 15.78 -26.55 1.46
N ASN A 836 16.07 -25.89 0.34
CA ASN A 836 15.34 -24.70 -0.12
C ASN A 836 14.13 -25.09 -1.00
N GLY A 837 13.08 -24.26 -0.98
CA GLY A 837 11.84 -24.47 -1.73
C GLY A 837 10.92 -25.56 -1.15
N MET A 838 11.07 -25.90 0.13
CA MET A 838 10.21 -26.87 0.83
C MET A 838 9.45 -26.18 1.96
N SER A 839 8.11 -26.23 1.93
CA SER A 839 7.29 -25.65 2.99
C SER A 839 6.87 -26.73 3.99
N VAL A 840 7.22 -26.58 5.26
CA VAL A 840 6.70 -27.45 6.31
C VAL A 840 5.24 -27.13 6.54
N SER A 841 4.37 -28.14 6.45
CA SER A 841 2.92 -27.97 6.55
C SER A 841 2.29 -28.67 7.74
N SER A 842 2.97 -29.65 8.35
CA SER A 842 2.48 -30.32 9.56
C SER A 842 3.59 -31.08 10.29
N ALA A 843 3.26 -31.57 11.49
CA ALA A 843 4.11 -32.41 12.32
C ALA A 843 3.37 -33.65 12.84
N SER A 844 4.10 -34.71 13.11
CA SER A 844 3.64 -35.91 13.83
C SER A 844 4.27 -35.95 15.20
N THR A 845 3.49 -36.37 16.21
CA THR A 845 3.86 -36.28 17.62
C THR A 845 3.48 -37.55 18.37
N ASP A 846 4.24 -37.91 19.39
CA ASP A 846 3.98 -39.03 20.30
C ASP A 846 4.44 -38.68 21.72
N ASN A 847 3.60 -38.91 22.74
CA ASN A 847 3.92 -38.71 24.17
C ASN A 847 4.74 -37.44 24.50
N ASN A 848 4.26 -36.26 24.07
CA ASN A 848 4.91 -34.95 24.24
C ASN A 848 6.27 -34.80 23.54
N LEU A 849 6.52 -35.58 22.50
CA LEU A 849 7.66 -35.42 21.59
C LEU A 849 7.17 -35.23 20.15
N VAL A 850 7.86 -34.37 19.41
CA VAL A 850 7.74 -34.31 17.96
C VAL A 850 8.55 -35.46 17.38
N THR A 851 7.95 -36.30 16.54
CA THR A 851 8.61 -37.49 15.97
C THR A 851 9.04 -37.26 14.53
N THR A 852 8.30 -36.48 13.75
CA THR A 852 8.58 -36.20 12.34
C THR A 852 7.90 -34.90 11.92
N ILE A 853 8.53 -34.10 11.05
CA ILE A 853 7.83 -33.03 10.34
C ILE A 853 7.67 -33.35 8.85
N TRP A 854 6.63 -32.76 8.26
CA TRP A 854 6.24 -33.01 6.87
C TRP A 854 6.35 -31.74 6.05
N SER A 855 7.04 -31.82 4.92
CA SER A 855 7.18 -30.70 3.98
C SER A 855 6.61 -31.01 2.61
N ASP A 856 5.98 -30.03 1.99
CA ASP A 856 5.53 -30.08 0.60
C ASP A 856 6.65 -29.63 -0.34
N ALA A 857 7.02 -30.48 -1.30
CA ALA A 857 8.00 -30.20 -2.34
C ALA A 857 7.47 -30.65 -3.71
N ALA A 858 7.22 -29.70 -4.63
CA ALA A 858 6.88 -29.95 -6.05
C ALA A 858 5.99 -31.19 -6.28
N ALA A 859 4.82 -31.22 -5.60
CA ALA A 859 3.79 -32.28 -5.66
C ALA A 859 4.06 -33.61 -4.90
N ARG A 860 5.05 -33.67 -3.99
CA ARG A 860 5.21 -34.79 -3.04
C ARG A 860 5.47 -34.30 -1.62
N GLN A 861 4.85 -34.96 -0.64
CA GLN A 861 5.21 -34.79 0.77
C GLN A 861 6.49 -35.56 1.11
N LYS A 862 7.36 -34.93 1.89
CA LYS A 862 8.59 -35.55 2.43
C LYS A 862 8.54 -35.56 3.94
N SER A 863 9.01 -36.65 4.54
CA SER A 863 9.19 -36.80 5.99
C SER A 863 10.62 -36.42 6.40
N HIS A 864 10.74 -35.77 7.55
CA HIS A 864 12.01 -35.38 8.16
C HIS A 864 11.99 -35.76 9.65
N PRO A 865 12.37 -37.00 9.99
CA PRO A 865 12.51 -37.44 11.37
C PRO A 865 13.83 -36.94 11.98
N ALA A 866 13.76 -36.43 13.21
CA ALA A 866 14.90 -35.96 13.99
C ALA A 866 14.69 -36.13 15.50
N LYS A 867 15.80 -36.06 16.26
CA LYS A 867 15.76 -36.08 17.72
C LYS A 867 15.22 -34.77 18.28
N TYR A 868 15.65 -33.64 17.70
CA TYR A 868 15.27 -32.29 18.13
C TYR A 868 14.78 -31.45 16.94
N TYR A 869 13.88 -30.53 17.23
CA TYR A 869 13.29 -29.61 16.26
C TYR A 869 13.45 -28.17 16.73
N VAL A 870 13.80 -27.27 15.81
CA VAL A 870 13.89 -25.83 16.06
C VAL A 870 12.90 -25.11 15.16
N LEU A 871 11.89 -24.50 15.75
CA LEU A 871 10.89 -23.66 15.11
C LEU A 871 11.45 -22.24 14.94
N ALA A 872 11.88 -21.92 13.72
CA ALA A 872 12.41 -20.62 13.31
C ALA A 872 11.61 -20.05 12.11
N THR A 873 10.30 -20.29 12.11
CA THR A 873 9.35 -19.91 11.04
C THR A 873 9.18 -18.39 10.89
N GLY A 874 9.69 -17.63 11.87
CA GLY A 874 9.50 -16.18 12.00
C GLY A 874 8.12 -15.85 12.58
N GLY A 875 7.90 -14.57 12.89
CA GLY A 875 6.59 -14.10 13.34
C GLY A 875 5.63 -13.91 12.18
N ILE A 876 4.80 -12.88 12.29
CA ILE A 876 3.86 -12.46 11.23
C ILE A 876 4.57 -12.24 9.88
N LEU A 877 5.71 -11.53 9.87
CA LEU A 877 6.52 -11.27 8.66
C LEU A 877 6.98 -12.58 7.97
N GLY A 878 7.50 -13.53 8.77
CA GLY A 878 7.95 -14.84 8.28
C GLY A 878 6.79 -15.74 7.84
N GLY A 879 5.58 -15.46 8.33
CA GLY A 879 4.39 -16.28 8.18
C GLY A 879 4.39 -17.50 9.11
N GLY A 880 5.16 -17.44 10.21
CA GLY A 880 5.08 -18.44 11.27
C GLY A 880 3.92 -18.19 12.24
N ILE A 881 3.39 -16.97 12.26
CA ILE A 881 2.14 -16.61 12.94
C ILE A 881 1.12 -16.18 11.88
N THR A 882 -0.06 -16.78 11.93
CA THR A 882 -1.19 -16.47 11.05
C THR A 882 -2.33 -15.86 11.84
N THR A 883 -2.98 -14.86 11.28
CA THR A 883 -4.17 -14.21 11.86
C THR A 883 -5.36 -14.25 10.92
N ASP A 884 -6.56 -14.18 11.46
CA ASP A 884 -7.81 -14.13 10.70
C ASP A 884 -8.60 -12.84 10.93
N GLU A 885 -9.73 -12.70 10.23
CA GLU A 885 -10.61 -11.54 10.32
C GLU A 885 -11.36 -11.43 11.66
N ASN A 886 -11.39 -12.49 12.46
CA ASN A 886 -12.09 -12.56 13.75
C ASN A 886 -11.24 -12.05 14.90
N GLY A 887 -9.93 -11.84 14.67
CA GLY A 887 -8.99 -11.45 15.71
C GLY A 887 -8.26 -12.64 16.32
N ASP A 888 -8.32 -13.81 15.70
CA ASP A 888 -7.61 -14.99 16.17
C ASP A 888 -6.19 -15.04 15.60
N ALA A 889 -5.25 -15.56 16.39
CA ALA A 889 -3.86 -15.74 16.00
C ALA A 889 -3.35 -17.13 16.40
N GLN A 890 -2.58 -17.77 15.53
CA GLN A 890 -2.01 -19.10 15.79
C GLN A 890 -0.64 -19.28 15.13
N GLU A 891 0.17 -20.18 15.69
CA GLU A 891 1.39 -20.68 15.07
C GLU A 891 1.05 -21.60 13.88
N SER A 892 1.75 -21.40 12.77
CA SER A 892 1.46 -21.96 11.46
C SER A 892 1.60 -23.48 11.29
N ILE A 893 2.47 -24.16 12.07
CA ILE A 893 2.82 -25.58 11.85
C ILE A 893 2.13 -26.49 12.85
N PHE A 894 2.20 -26.14 14.13
CA PHE A 894 1.67 -26.91 15.25
C PHE A 894 0.29 -26.43 15.69
N GLY A 895 -0.17 -25.26 15.21
CA GLY A 895 -1.48 -24.70 15.55
C GLY A 895 -1.57 -24.20 16.99
N PHE A 896 -0.44 -23.79 17.58
CA PHE A 896 -0.46 -23.23 18.94
C PHE A 896 -1.22 -21.90 18.94
N PRO A 897 -2.20 -21.70 19.85
CA PRO A 897 -2.87 -20.41 19.96
C PRO A 897 -1.87 -19.35 20.42
N ILE A 898 -1.97 -18.15 19.84
CA ILE A 898 -1.16 -16.99 20.21
C ILE A 898 -2.05 -16.00 20.93
N ASP A 899 -1.64 -15.56 22.13
CA ASP A 899 -2.38 -14.54 22.85
C ASP A 899 -2.23 -13.19 22.16
N VAL A 900 -3.37 -12.59 21.83
CA VAL A 900 -3.48 -11.28 21.19
C VAL A 900 -4.66 -10.57 21.83
N THR A 901 -4.61 -9.23 21.89
CA THR A 901 -5.79 -8.44 22.22
C THR A 901 -6.98 -8.90 21.37
N GLN A 902 -8.01 -9.49 21.99
CA GLN A 902 -9.11 -10.14 21.26
C GLN A 902 -9.91 -9.17 20.40
N ILE A 903 -9.82 -7.86 20.68
CA ILE A 903 -10.50 -6.84 19.91
C ILE A 903 -9.57 -6.31 18.82
N ARG A 904 -9.85 -6.69 17.58
CA ARG A 904 -9.09 -6.28 16.39
C ARG A 904 -8.99 -4.76 16.21
N SER A 905 -9.98 -3.98 16.66
CA SER A 905 -9.93 -2.50 16.62
C SER A 905 -8.79 -1.91 17.44
N GLN A 906 -8.23 -2.68 18.37
CA GLN A 906 -7.13 -2.26 19.26
C GLN A 906 -5.76 -2.76 18.79
N TRP A 907 -5.68 -3.51 17.69
CA TRP A 907 -4.43 -4.06 17.20
C TRP A 907 -3.46 -3.01 16.69
N PHE A 908 -3.97 -1.86 16.25
CA PHE A 908 -3.22 -0.92 15.46
C PHE A 908 -3.45 0.52 15.93
N GLN A 909 -2.38 1.30 15.93
CA GLN A 909 -2.43 2.76 15.97
C GLN A 909 -3.00 3.34 14.68
N ASP A 910 -3.47 4.59 14.72
CA ASP A 910 -4.04 5.27 13.54
C ASP A 910 -2.98 5.60 12.47
N ASN A 911 -1.71 5.72 12.87
CA ASN A 911 -0.62 6.18 12.02
C ASN A 911 0.36 5.05 11.69
N PHE A 912 0.76 4.95 10.42
CA PHE A 912 1.77 3.98 9.97
C PHE A 912 3.12 4.20 10.67
N LEU A 913 3.57 5.44 10.78
CA LEU A 913 4.83 5.81 11.43
C LEU A 913 4.65 6.21 12.90
N ALA A 914 3.60 5.72 13.58
CA ALA A 914 3.37 6.00 15.00
C ALA A 914 4.62 5.69 15.84
N GLN A 915 4.97 6.53 16.83
CA GLN A 915 6.15 6.28 17.68
C GLN A 915 5.94 5.17 18.73
N GLU A 916 4.70 4.69 18.86
CA GLU A 916 4.32 3.56 19.72
C GLU A 916 4.20 2.28 18.88
N SER A 917 4.33 1.13 19.53
CA SER A 917 4.10 -0.16 18.89
C SER A 917 2.61 -0.37 18.57
N HIS A 918 2.33 -1.13 17.51
CA HIS A 918 1.02 -1.70 17.28
C HIS A 918 0.89 -2.97 18.15
N PRO A 919 -0.11 -3.10 19.04
CA PRO A 919 -0.23 -4.22 19.97
C PRO A 919 -0.11 -5.62 19.33
N ILE A 920 -0.59 -5.82 18.11
CA ILE A 920 -0.47 -7.11 17.41
C ILE A 920 0.98 -7.50 17.07
N HIS A 921 1.92 -6.55 17.04
CA HIS A 921 3.32 -6.83 16.70
C HIS A 921 4.08 -7.56 17.79
N SER A 922 3.61 -7.52 19.04
CA SER A 922 4.16 -8.30 20.15
C SER A 922 3.57 -9.71 20.27
N ALA A 923 2.66 -10.09 19.37
CA ALA A 923 2.07 -11.43 19.34
C ALA A 923 3.13 -12.47 19.00
N GLY A 924 3.22 -13.54 19.80
CA GLY A 924 4.08 -14.68 19.54
C GLY A 924 3.99 -15.74 20.63
N LEU A 925 4.80 -16.78 20.50
CA LEU A 925 4.84 -17.88 21.45
C LEU A 925 5.48 -17.46 22.77
N ASP A 926 4.84 -17.83 23.87
CA ASP A 926 5.49 -17.85 25.17
C ASP A 926 6.42 -19.06 25.28
N VAL A 927 7.54 -18.85 25.96
CA VAL A 927 8.57 -19.87 26.15
C VAL A 927 9.15 -19.83 27.55
N ASN A 928 9.63 -20.99 28.01
CA ASN A 928 10.43 -21.08 29.22
C ASN A 928 11.87 -20.56 29.00
N PRO A 929 12.73 -20.50 30.04
CA PRO A 929 14.14 -20.08 29.91
C PRO A 929 14.98 -20.95 28.96
N GLU A 930 14.59 -22.21 28.73
CA GLU A 930 15.20 -23.13 27.77
C GLU A 930 14.71 -22.93 26.33
N LEU A 931 13.77 -22.01 26.10
CA LEU A 931 13.12 -21.69 24.83
C LEU A 931 12.22 -22.81 24.27
N HIS A 932 11.66 -23.63 25.15
CA HIS A 932 10.55 -24.54 24.82
C HIS A 932 9.23 -23.77 24.81
N PRO A 933 8.38 -23.96 23.78
CA PRO A 933 7.00 -23.45 23.79
C PRO A 933 6.22 -23.94 25.02
N ILE A 934 5.53 -23.01 25.69
CA ILE A 934 4.70 -23.29 26.86
C ILE A 934 3.23 -22.90 26.61
N THR A 935 2.33 -23.47 27.41
CA THR A 935 0.92 -23.07 27.47
C THR A 935 0.66 -22.02 28.58
N ASN A 936 -0.55 -21.46 28.66
CA ASN A 936 -0.99 -20.51 29.69
C ASN A 936 -0.88 -21.00 31.17
N GLY A 937 -0.36 -22.21 31.41
CA GLY A 937 -0.02 -22.76 32.73
C GLY A 937 1.45 -23.18 32.86
N GLU A 938 2.36 -22.60 32.05
CA GLU A 938 3.81 -22.84 32.02
C GLU A 938 4.25 -24.29 31.71
N GLN A 939 3.32 -25.15 31.28
CA GLN A 939 3.65 -26.51 30.87
C GLN A 939 4.29 -26.52 29.49
N VAL A 940 5.48 -27.13 29.40
CA VAL A 940 6.18 -27.41 28.14
C VAL A 940 5.34 -28.33 27.26
N ILE A 941 5.07 -27.89 26.03
CA ILE A 941 4.21 -28.62 25.08
C ILE A 941 4.94 -29.85 24.53
N TYR A 942 6.14 -29.64 23.97
CA TYR A 942 6.99 -30.71 23.45
C TYR A 942 8.42 -30.55 23.96
N GLN A 943 8.97 -31.59 24.58
CA GLN A 943 10.28 -31.52 25.25
C GLN A 943 11.46 -31.40 24.28
N ASN A 944 11.26 -31.77 23.01
CA ASN A 944 12.27 -31.73 21.96
C ASN A 944 12.02 -30.66 20.89
N LEU A 945 11.11 -29.72 21.13
CA LEU A 945 10.81 -28.59 20.25
C LEU A 945 11.25 -27.27 20.89
N TYR A 946 12.10 -26.52 20.20
CA TYR A 946 12.55 -25.20 20.62
C TYR A 946 12.00 -24.13 19.69
N ALA A 947 11.71 -22.93 20.18
CA ALA A 947 11.29 -21.78 19.36
C ALA A 947 12.31 -20.64 19.45
N VAL A 948 12.67 -20.05 18.31
CA VAL A 948 13.73 -19.01 18.24
C VAL A 948 13.39 -17.87 17.28
N GLY A 949 13.90 -16.68 17.58
CA GLY A 949 13.71 -15.47 16.78
C GLY A 949 12.29 -14.90 16.89
N SER A 950 11.79 -14.32 15.80
CA SER A 950 10.55 -13.52 15.81
C SER A 950 9.25 -14.33 15.97
N VAL A 951 9.31 -15.65 16.12
CA VAL A 951 8.13 -16.46 16.47
C VAL A 951 7.78 -16.30 17.95
N LEU A 952 8.71 -15.79 18.76
CA LEU A 952 8.53 -15.51 20.19
C LEU A 952 7.72 -14.22 20.38
N GLY A 953 6.89 -14.19 21.43
CA GLY A 953 6.07 -13.03 21.78
C GLY A 953 6.79 -11.96 22.60
N ASN A 954 6.01 -10.99 23.10
CA ASN A 954 6.40 -9.99 24.10
C ASN A 954 7.47 -8.98 23.65
N CYS A 955 7.58 -8.71 22.34
CA CYS A 955 8.46 -7.67 21.76
C CYS A 955 7.97 -7.18 20.39
N ASP A 956 8.21 -5.92 20.02
CA ASP A 956 8.11 -5.47 18.61
C ASP A 956 9.52 -5.26 18.04
N PRO A 957 10.11 -6.30 17.43
CA PRO A 957 11.52 -6.29 17.06
C PRO A 957 11.87 -5.27 15.97
N ILE A 958 10.89 -4.85 15.16
CA ILE A 958 11.11 -3.86 14.09
C ILE A 958 11.23 -2.45 14.67
N ARG A 959 10.36 -2.09 15.63
CA ARG A 959 10.36 -0.78 16.31
C ARG A 959 11.54 -0.63 17.27
N GLU A 960 11.77 -1.65 18.09
CA GLU A 960 12.84 -1.68 19.10
C GLU A 960 14.25 -1.66 18.47
N ARG A 961 14.38 -2.07 17.21
CA ARG A 961 15.65 -2.48 16.56
C ARG A 961 16.33 -3.60 17.32
N SER A 962 15.58 -4.67 17.55
CA SER A 962 16.05 -5.87 18.23
C SER A 962 15.92 -7.13 17.38
N LEU A 963 15.38 -7.02 16.15
CA LEU A 963 15.10 -8.15 15.26
C LEU A 963 16.28 -9.13 15.10
N GLU A 964 17.43 -8.62 14.64
CA GLU A 964 18.61 -9.44 14.41
C GLU A 964 19.25 -9.89 15.72
N GLY A 965 19.26 -9.03 16.74
CA GLY A 965 19.80 -9.36 18.05
C GLY A 965 19.04 -10.46 18.78
N ILE A 966 17.70 -10.44 18.77
CA ILE A 966 16.84 -11.51 19.30
C ILE A 966 17.10 -12.79 18.52
N ALA A 967 17.17 -12.70 17.19
CA ALA A 967 17.45 -13.85 16.35
C ALA A 967 18.82 -14.49 16.66
N LEU A 968 19.85 -13.67 16.82
CA LEU A 968 21.20 -14.10 17.17
C LEU A 968 21.24 -14.75 18.56
N ALA A 969 20.67 -14.09 19.57
CA ALA A 969 20.68 -14.53 20.96
C ALA A 969 19.96 -15.87 21.15
N THR A 970 18.73 -15.97 20.65
CA THR A 970 17.89 -17.17 20.82
C THR A 970 18.41 -18.34 19.98
N GLY A 971 18.84 -18.08 18.74
CA GLY A 971 19.44 -19.10 17.87
C GLY A 971 20.72 -19.69 18.48
N PHE A 972 21.61 -18.83 19.00
CA PHE A 972 22.85 -19.26 19.64
C PHE A 972 22.58 -20.11 20.89
N LYS A 973 21.71 -19.65 21.79
CA LYS A 973 21.33 -20.38 23.02
C LYS A 973 20.87 -21.81 22.71
N VAL A 974 19.96 -21.97 21.75
CA VAL A 974 19.42 -23.29 21.40
C VAL A 974 20.48 -24.17 20.74
N GLY A 975 21.25 -23.64 19.78
CA GLY A 975 22.31 -24.42 19.13
C GLY A 975 23.40 -24.88 20.11
N GLU A 976 23.78 -24.03 21.06
CA GLU A 976 24.72 -24.37 22.13
C GLU A 976 24.16 -25.46 23.07
N ASN A 977 22.92 -25.28 23.55
CA ASN A 977 22.25 -26.26 24.42
C ASN A 977 22.11 -27.64 23.77
N LEU A 978 21.75 -27.69 22.48
CA LEU A 978 21.63 -28.95 21.74
C LEU A 978 22.98 -29.67 21.64
N SER A 979 24.06 -28.92 21.41
CA SER A 979 25.42 -29.46 21.32
C SER A 979 25.89 -30.03 22.66
N GLN A 980 25.65 -29.32 23.76
CA GLN A 980 26.00 -29.79 25.11
C GLN A 980 25.26 -31.08 25.50
N ARG A 981 23.98 -31.21 25.11
CA ARG A 981 23.15 -32.39 25.39
C ARG A 981 23.52 -33.63 24.58
N ALA A 982 24.33 -33.51 23.53
CA ALA A 982 24.81 -34.66 22.75
C ALA A 982 26.14 -35.22 23.27
N ILE A 983 26.84 -34.47 24.13
CA ILE A 983 28.07 -34.88 24.82
C ILE A 983 27.74 -35.67 26.10
N LEU A 984 26.54 -35.45 26.66
CA LEU A 984 25.94 -36.19 27.78
C LEU A 984 25.16 -37.42 27.28
#